data_AF-A0AA91GNZ2-F1
#
_entry.id   AF-A0AA91GNZ2-F1
#
_cell.length_a   1.000
_cell.length_b   1.000
_cell.length_c   1.000
_cell.angle_alpha   90.00
_cell.angle_beta   90.00
_cell.angle_gamma   90.00
#
_symmetry.space_group_name_H-M   'P 1'
#
loop_
_entity.id
_entity.type
_entity.pdbx_description
1 polymer ?
#
loop_
_entity_poly.entity_id
_entity_poly.type
_entity_poly.pdbx_seq_one_letter_code
_entity_poly.pdbx_strand_id
1 'polypeptide(L)'
;MPVKTILVLAANPASTSRLRLDEEVREIDYALKHREQFRLVQKWAVRSRDFYLAILEHKPQIVHFCGHGTGVDGIVLEDETGQPALVEKEALSKLFKLFAVKGVECVLLNACYSEEQAQAISQYIKYVIGMNQAIGDKAAIAFAVAFYDALGAGEEVQFAYNLGCAVLVGLKQDQTPVLKVTSIHPSDIQFVAGDIPPNPYQGLSAFGEKDAAFFFGREKSTDALFQMTHQQPLVAVIGASGSGKSSVVFAGLIPRLRSEGIWLISSFRPKSQPFDELALTLVRQLEPNLDNVEKVIKIGKLAESLKKGEVKLHQVASQILENQPQKRFLLVVDQFEELYTQCQDKEEQQRFIDTLLLAINQKNITLVFTLRADFYGYVLSYRPFGEALEKFGHKPLTLMSREELQTAIEQPAQKLSVQLQTHLAERILDDVGQEPGNLPLLEFALTQLWSKQNNSELTHKAYDEIGGVKQALIKHSEQVYLKLNDSQKQQAQRIFLSLVRLGEGTEDTRRVATREEIGHQNWDLVIDLAGSSTRLVVTGRNDKSGEETVEVVHEALIREWARLRQWVNENRERLIQKRKIEAAAVEWRNKGKSKDDLLLGKQLNEAKAFQKEQNISLALSDLAGEFIVKSIKYRRSSRLKFVGFVFIPIVALAVFLGFTAQRQMEIDRYWKTVENAKEQKDSRARIAALQELVKLGVSLNNIQLASFNLERANLQSANLQGANLQRADLQGADLQGADLQDANLLGANLQDAYLQDANLYGADLQYANLQGAYLQRANLERAYLQRANLQGAILQRADLQDANLLGAILQYANLQSANLQSAILQSADLQSAYLQGANLQGAYLRSASLQTADLQSADLQSADLQDANLQGADLQGAKLQDANLLGAKLQDADLKGAKLGCVKRYENEIVCTNLRNIKNLTPEQVKQADNWEQATYDPEFRKKLGLPNSK
;
A
#
# COMPACT_ATOMS: atom_id res chain seq x y z
N MET A 1 15.73 -9.41 53.99
CA MET A 1 14.93 -8.27 53.52
C MET A 1 14.44 -8.58 52.11
N PRO A 2 13.29 -8.04 51.66
CA PRO A 2 12.89 -8.21 50.26
C PRO A 2 13.96 -7.61 49.34
N VAL A 3 14.29 -8.32 48.26
CA VAL A 3 15.27 -7.87 47.27
C VAL A 3 14.74 -6.59 46.62
N LYS A 4 15.51 -5.49 46.71
CA LYS A 4 15.14 -4.22 46.08
C LYS A 4 15.59 -4.21 44.62
N THR A 5 14.71 -3.82 43.71
CA THR A 5 15.03 -3.68 42.28
C THR A 5 15.47 -2.26 41.98
N ILE A 6 16.61 -2.13 41.32
CA ILE A 6 17.17 -0.87 40.81
C ILE A 6 16.99 -0.88 39.30
N LEU A 7 16.21 0.07 38.77
CA LEU A 7 16.02 0.25 37.34
C LEU A 7 16.90 1.41 36.85
N VAL A 8 17.88 1.09 36.02
CA VAL A 8 18.75 2.07 35.35
C VAL A 8 18.26 2.31 33.94
N LEU A 9 17.95 3.56 33.63
CA LEU A 9 17.48 4.04 32.34
C LEU A 9 18.56 4.96 31.75
N ALA A 10 19.16 4.52 30.65
CA ALA A 10 20.25 5.22 29.97
C ALA A 10 19.80 5.72 28.59
N ALA A 11 19.97 7.01 28.31
CA ALA A 11 19.60 7.64 27.02
C ALA A 11 20.77 8.44 26.43
N ASN A 12 21.14 8.14 25.18
CA ASN A 12 22.24 8.79 24.46
C ASN A 12 21.83 9.07 23.00
N PRO A 13 20.92 10.03 22.76
CA PRO A 13 20.37 10.28 21.42
C PRO A 13 21.45 10.59 20.38
N ALA A 14 21.23 10.17 19.13
CA ALA A 14 22.26 10.15 18.08
C ALA A 14 22.88 11.52 17.72
N SER A 15 22.17 12.62 17.98
CA SER A 15 22.62 14.00 17.70
C SER A 15 23.13 14.76 18.93
N THR A 16 23.31 14.07 20.06
CA THR A 16 23.87 14.65 21.30
C THR A 16 25.33 14.27 21.53
N SER A 17 26.03 15.00 22.40
CA SER A 17 27.42 14.69 22.76
C SER A 17 27.49 13.37 23.52
N ARG A 18 28.17 12.37 22.95
CA ARG A 18 28.20 11.01 23.51
C ARG A 18 28.71 10.98 24.95
N LEU A 19 27.83 10.59 25.88
CA LEU A 19 28.16 10.35 27.28
C LEU A 19 28.71 8.93 27.50
N ARG A 20 29.51 8.75 28.56
CA ARG A 20 30.08 7.45 28.98
C ARG A 20 29.13 6.65 29.88
N LEU A 21 27.89 6.52 29.45
CA LEU A 21 26.85 5.81 30.19
C LEU A 21 27.19 4.33 30.36
N ASP A 22 27.82 3.69 29.35
CA ASP A 22 28.19 2.26 29.41
C ASP A 22 29.18 1.99 30.55
N GLU A 23 30.07 2.94 30.80
CA GLU A 23 31.01 2.90 31.92
C GLU A 23 30.25 3.06 33.23
N GLU A 24 29.37 4.05 33.33
CA GLU A 24 28.54 4.29 34.53
C GLU A 24 27.75 3.04 34.97
N VAL A 25 26.98 2.44 34.06
CA VAL A 25 26.14 1.27 34.39
C VAL A 25 27.00 0.08 34.81
N ARG A 26 28.15 -0.12 34.14
CA ARG A 26 29.08 -1.21 34.48
C ARG A 26 29.70 -1.03 35.85
N GLU A 27 30.09 0.20 36.22
CA GLU A 27 30.64 0.47 37.55
C GLU A 27 29.56 0.33 38.64
N ILE A 28 28.30 0.69 38.36
CA ILE A 28 27.17 0.44 39.27
C ILE A 28 26.94 -1.08 39.47
N ASP A 29 26.97 -1.86 38.39
CA ASP A 29 26.85 -3.33 38.47
C ASP A 29 28.01 -3.93 39.29
N TYR A 30 29.22 -3.39 39.13
CA TYR A 30 30.38 -3.81 39.92
C TYR A 30 30.24 -3.48 41.41
N ALA A 31 29.79 -2.26 41.75
CA ALA A 31 29.52 -1.83 43.12
C ALA A 31 28.49 -2.73 43.83
N LEU A 32 27.52 -3.24 43.07
CA LEU A 32 26.46 -4.13 43.56
C LEU A 32 26.81 -5.62 43.46
N LYS A 33 27.94 -5.97 42.83
CA LYS A 33 28.38 -7.35 42.61
C LYS A 33 28.61 -8.03 43.97
N HIS A 34 27.92 -9.14 44.21
CA HIS A 34 27.87 -9.89 45.49
C HIS A 34 26.92 -9.34 46.58
N ARG A 35 26.01 -8.43 46.24
CA ARG A 35 24.98 -7.93 47.18
C ARG A 35 23.61 -8.53 46.84
N GLU A 36 23.28 -9.69 47.41
CA GLU A 36 22.03 -10.45 47.15
C GLU A 36 20.72 -9.67 47.46
N GLN A 37 20.82 -8.54 48.15
CA GLN A 37 19.69 -7.68 48.50
C GLN A 37 19.24 -6.74 47.37
N PHE A 38 19.99 -6.64 46.25
CA PHE A 38 19.63 -5.80 45.10
C PHE A 38 19.56 -6.59 43.80
N ARG A 39 18.60 -6.22 42.95
CA ARG A 39 18.48 -6.68 41.56
C ARG A 39 18.63 -5.48 40.63
N LEU A 40 19.70 -5.45 39.85
CA LEU A 40 19.92 -4.41 38.83
C LEU A 40 19.21 -4.79 37.53
N VAL A 41 18.44 -3.84 36.96
CA VAL A 41 17.81 -3.95 35.65
C VAL A 41 18.21 -2.73 34.84
N GLN A 42 18.76 -2.93 33.65
CA GLN A 42 19.21 -1.86 32.78
C GLN A 42 18.40 -1.82 31.47
N LYS A 43 18.02 -0.61 31.03
CA LYS A 43 17.42 -0.36 29.71
C LYS A 43 18.17 0.78 29.03
N TRP A 44 18.62 0.51 27.80
CA TRP A 44 19.33 1.45 26.92
C TRP A 44 18.38 2.10 25.92
N ALA A 45 18.74 3.29 25.44
CA ALA A 45 18.02 4.00 24.37
C ALA A 45 16.53 4.21 24.69
N VAL A 46 16.27 4.71 25.90
CA VAL A 46 14.93 4.76 26.49
C VAL A 46 14.10 5.90 25.87
N ARG A 47 12.95 5.54 25.29
CA ARG A 47 11.92 6.50 24.85
C ARG A 47 10.96 6.82 26.00
N SER A 48 10.21 7.91 25.91
CA SER A 48 9.20 8.27 26.93
C SER A 48 8.23 7.13 27.26
N ARG A 49 7.95 6.28 26.27
CA ARG A 49 7.11 5.10 26.42
C ARG A 49 7.79 3.94 27.14
N ASP A 50 9.02 3.63 26.77
CA ASP A 50 9.79 2.54 27.37
C ASP A 50 10.07 2.81 28.85
N PHE A 51 10.19 4.10 29.20
CA PHE A 51 10.41 4.60 30.54
C PHE A 51 9.35 4.09 31.54
N TYR A 52 8.06 4.29 31.26
CA TYR A 52 7.00 3.90 32.19
C TYR A 52 6.68 2.40 32.11
N LEU A 53 6.85 1.78 30.93
CA LEU A 53 6.69 0.33 30.74
C LEU A 53 7.69 -0.44 31.61
N ALA A 54 8.95 -0.01 31.64
CA ALA A 54 9.98 -0.65 32.44
C ALA A 54 9.68 -0.58 33.95
N ILE A 55 9.10 0.53 34.42
CA ILE A 55 8.69 0.69 35.82
C ILE A 55 7.53 -0.27 36.15
N LEU A 56 6.54 -0.40 35.26
CA LEU A 56 5.41 -1.32 35.44
C LEU A 56 5.84 -2.80 35.40
N GLU A 57 6.76 -3.13 34.51
CA GLU A 57 7.28 -4.49 34.31
C GLU A 57 8.13 -4.94 35.51
N HIS A 58 9.06 -4.10 35.96
CA HIS A 58 10.07 -4.48 36.95
C HIS A 58 9.76 -4.03 38.38
N LYS A 59 8.77 -3.15 38.58
CA LYS A 59 8.34 -2.61 39.89
C LYS A 59 9.53 -2.19 40.79
N PRO A 60 10.39 -1.28 40.31
CA PRO A 60 11.61 -0.90 41.02
C PRO A 60 11.34 -0.11 42.30
N GLN A 61 12.25 -0.23 43.27
CA GLN A 61 12.29 0.63 44.46
C GLN A 61 13.17 1.87 44.21
N ILE A 62 14.15 1.75 43.31
CA ILE A 62 15.06 2.84 42.93
C ILE A 62 15.04 2.98 41.41
N VAL A 63 14.79 4.19 40.91
CA VAL A 63 14.90 4.53 39.49
C VAL A 63 16.10 5.47 39.31
N HIS A 64 17.03 5.06 38.46
CA HIS A 64 18.20 5.83 38.08
C HIS A 64 18.08 6.25 36.62
N PHE A 65 18.11 7.55 36.34
CA PHE A 65 18.21 8.08 34.99
C PHE A 65 19.60 8.64 34.74
N CYS A 66 20.27 8.19 33.69
CA CYS A 66 21.59 8.67 33.27
C CYS A 66 21.50 9.12 31.80
N GLY A 67 21.83 10.39 31.53
CA GLY A 67 21.62 10.98 30.21
C GLY A 67 21.71 12.51 30.21
N HIS A 68 21.14 13.12 29.17
CA HIS A 68 21.14 14.58 29.01
C HIS A 68 19.93 15.24 29.69
N GLY A 69 20.14 16.47 30.17
CA GLY A 69 19.09 17.35 30.68
C GLY A 69 19.31 18.79 30.21
N THR A 70 18.23 19.55 30.05
CA THR A 70 18.24 20.90 29.45
C THR A 70 17.67 21.96 30.38
N GLY A 71 17.90 21.85 31.69
CA GLY A 71 17.44 22.84 32.67
C GLY A 71 15.94 22.77 32.89
N VAL A 72 15.25 23.91 32.79
CA VAL A 72 13.79 24.01 33.02
C VAL A 72 12.97 23.19 32.01
N ASP A 73 13.55 22.88 30.86
CA ASP A 73 12.85 22.30 29.73
C ASP A 73 12.60 20.78 29.89
N GLY A 74 13.45 20.04 30.64
CA GLY A 74 13.24 18.61 30.87
C GLY A 74 14.48 17.72 30.81
N ILE A 75 14.24 16.40 30.83
CA ILE A 75 15.25 15.38 30.49
C ILE A 75 15.12 15.00 29.02
N VAL A 76 16.23 14.61 28.40
CA VAL A 76 16.27 14.25 26.99
C VAL A 76 16.24 12.72 26.86
N LEU A 77 15.21 12.21 26.19
CA LEU A 77 15.03 10.81 25.81
C LEU A 77 15.17 10.65 24.29
N GLU A 78 14.95 9.44 23.78
CA GLU A 78 14.86 9.19 22.34
C GLU A 78 13.40 9.20 21.85
N ASP A 79 13.19 9.66 20.61
CA ASP A 79 11.93 9.47 19.88
C ASP A 79 11.91 8.16 19.09
N GLU A 80 10.85 7.94 18.30
CA GLU A 80 10.71 6.72 17.50
C GLU A 80 11.79 6.54 16.42
N THR A 81 12.49 7.63 16.08
CA THR A 81 13.57 7.70 15.08
C THR A 81 14.97 7.71 15.71
N GLY A 82 15.09 7.66 17.03
CA GLY A 82 16.36 7.73 17.77
C GLY A 82 16.91 9.16 17.90
N GLN A 83 16.09 10.16 17.59
CA GLN A 83 16.43 11.58 17.77
C GLN A 83 16.08 12.06 19.19
N PRO A 84 16.67 13.17 19.66
CA PRO A 84 16.39 13.71 20.98
C PRO A 84 14.93 14.15 21.12
N ALA A 85 14.24 13.64 22.14
CA ALA A 85 12.91 14.04 22.55
C ALA A 85 12.93 14.57 23.98
N LEU A 86 12.41 15.77 24.18
CA LEU A 86 12.35 16.40 25.48
C LEU A 86 11.13 15.89 26.27
N VAL A 87 11.34 15.54 27.55
CA VAL A 87 10.26 15.25 28.49
C VAL A 87 10.19 16.33 29.55
N GLU A 88 9.13 17.13 29.47
CA GLU A 88 8.88 18.26 30.36
C GLU A 88 8.69 17.85 31.83
N LYS A 89 8.97 18.78 32.74
CA LYS A 89 8.89 18.57 34.19
C LYS A 89 7.49 18.16 34.66
N GLU A 90 6.43 18.72 34.09
CA GLU A 90 5.05 18.39 34.45
C GLU A 90 4.71 16.93 34.10
N ALA A 91 5.21 16.44 32.97
CA ALA A 91 4.99 15.06 32.52
C ALA A 91 5.70 14.06 33.46
N LEU A 92 6.95 14.33 33.83
CA LEU A 92 7.70 13.51 34.79
C LEU A 92 7.05 13.52 36.18
N SER A 93 6.63 14.69 36.65
CA SER A 93 5.98 14.83 37.96
C SER A 93 4.68 14.02 38.04
N LYS A 94 3.80 14.14 37.03
CA LYS A 94 2.57 13.34 36.94
C LYS A 94 2.85 11.84 36.85
N LEU A 95 3.89 11.45 36.11
CA LEU A 95 4.26 10.05 35.97
C LEU A 95 4.73 9.44 37.30
N PHE A 96 5.64 10.12 38.01
CA PHE A 96 6.14 9.64 39.29
C PHE A 96 5.11 9.73 40.42
N LYS A 97 4.11 10.61 40.33
CA LYS A 97 2.92 10.56 41.18
C LYS A 97 2.20 9.21 41.10
N LEU A 98 2.04 8.67 39.89
CA LEU A 98 1.42 7.34 39.66
C LEU A 98 2.30 6.20 40.18
N PHE A 99 3.63 6.34 40.11
CA PHE A 99 4.56 5.28 40.54
C PHE A 99 4.94 5.31 42.02
N ALA A 100 4.73 6.43 42.71
CA ALA A 100 4.88 6.52 44.15
C ALA A 100 4.02 5.47 44.87
N VAL A 101 2.78 5.26 44.42
CA VAL A 101 1.87 4.23 44.96
C VAL A 101 2.21 2.80 44.50
N LYS A 102 3.19 2.63 43.62
CA LYS A 102 3.67 1.32 43.12
C LYS A 102 5.01 0.90 43.75
N GLY A 103 5.51 1.66 44.74
CA GLY A 103 6.67 1.26 45.55
C GLY A 103 8.01 1.86 45.14
N VAL A 104 8.02 2.90 44.29
CA VAL A 104 9.24 3.68 44.01
C VAL A 104 9.55 4.57 45.23
N GLU A 105 10.72 4.38 45.84
CA GLU A 105 11.15 5.08 47.05
C GLU A 105 12.21 6.15 46.78
N CYS A 106 13.03 5.93 45.74
CA CYS A 106 14.16 6.81 45.38
C CYS A 106 14.25 7.04 43.87
N VAL A 107 14.47 8.28 43.46
CA VAL A 107 14.75 8.66 42.06
C VAL A 107 16.07 9.43 41.99
N LEU A 108 17.02 8.96 41.18
CA LEU A 108 18.28 9.65 40.91
C LEU A 108 18.29 10.12 39.46
N LEU A 109 18.24 11.43 39.23
CA LEU A 109 18.38 12.07 37.93
C LEU A 109 19.84 12.51 37.74
N ASN A 110 20.67 11.59 37.24
CA ASN A 110 22.06 11.84 36.91
C ASN A 110 22.19 12.49 35.52
N ALA A 111 21.62 13.70 35.39
CA ALA A 111 21.58 14.48 34.16
C ALA A 111 21.78 15.96 34.45
N CYS A 112 22.44 16.69 33.54
CA CYS A 112 22.73 18.12 33.69
C CYS A 112 21.46 18.94 33.96
N TYR A 113 21.54 19.86 34.92
CA TYR A 113 20.47 20.81 35.26
C TYR A 113 19.09 20.16 35.54
N SER A 114 19.06 19.03 36.24
CA SER A 114 17.85 18.26 36.55
C SER A 114 17.19 18.59 37.90
N GLU A 115 17.65 19.62 38.62
CA GLU A 115 17.11 19.99 39.95
C GLU A 115 15.62 20.36 39.90
N GLU A 116 15.17 21.10 38.89
CA GLU A 116 13.76 21.50 38.75
C GLU A 116 12.83 20.28 38.60
N GLN A 117 13.26 19.27 37.82
CA GLN A 117 12.54 18.01 37.69
C GLN A 117 12.58 17.21 39.01
N ALA A 118 13.74 17.20 39.69
CA ALA A 118 13.86 16.57 41.00
C ALA A 118 12.91 17.20 42.03
N GLN A 119 12.79 18.53 42.02
CA GLN A 119 11.85 19.27 42.86
C GLN A 119 10.40 18.87 42.56
N ALA A 120 10.02 18.78 41.29
CA ALA A 120 8.67 18.40 40.87
C ALA A 120 8.32 16.94 41.21
N ILE A 121 9.29 16.02 41.17
CA ILE A 121 9.11 14.60 41.53
C ILE A 121 9.10 14.42 43.06
N SER A 122 9.86 15.23 43.81
CA SER A 122 9.95 15.16 45.28
C SER A 122 8.63 15.49 45.99
N GLN A 123 7.63 16.02 45.27
CA GLN A 123 6.27 16.15 45.77
C GLN A 123 5.58 14.80 46.00
N TYR A 124 6.12 13.70 45.47
CA TYR A 124 5.49 12.37 45.53
C TYR A 124 6.45 11.25 45.93
N ILE A 125 7.74 11.39 45.63
CA ILE A 125 8.75 10.38 45.95
C ILE A 125 9.60 10.83 47.14
N LYS A 126 9.82 9.91 48.09
CA LYS A 126 10.50 10.17 49.36
C LYS A 126 11.91 10.75 49.20
N TYR A 127 12.71 10.17 48.31
CA TYR A 127 14.08 10.63 48.03
C TYR A 127 14.24 10.94 46.54
N VAL A 128 14.62 12.17 46.20
CA VAL A 128 14.90 12.55 44.82
C VAL A 128 16.20 13.33 44.74
N ILE A 129 17.13 12.86 43.90
CA ILE A 129 18.42 13.51 43.69
C ILE A 129 18.45 14.05 42.26
N GLY A 130 18.78 15.33 42.10
CA GLY A 130 18.98 15.97 40.79
C GLY A 130 20.22 16.88 40.80
N MET A 131 20.59 17.39 39.63
CA MET A 131 21.78 18.24 39.47
C MET A 131 21.39 19.70 39.30
N ASN A 132 21.88 20.60 40.16
CA ASN A 132 21.58 22.04 40.07
C ASN A 132 22.34 22.76 38.94
N GLN A 133 23.38 22.13 38.42
CA GLN A 133 24.22 22.65 37.33
C GLN A 133 24.69 21.51 36.41
N ALA A 134 25.50 21.84 35.41
CA ALA A 134 26.14 20.83 34.57
C ALA A 134 27.09 19.93 35.39
N ILE A 135 26.94 18.62 35.24
CA ILE A 135 27.84 17.62 35.85
C ILE A 135 28.69 16.98 34.75
N GLY A 136 29.98 16.77 34.99
CA GLY A 136 30.85 16.09 34.03
C GLY A 136 30.82 14.58 34.21
N ASP A 137 31.03 13.80 33.13
CA ASP A 137 30.97 12.33 33.15
C ASP A 137 31.71 11.69 34.33
N LYS A 138 32.94 12.14 34.62
CA LYS A 138 33.76 11.57 35.70
C LYS A 138 33.13 11.80 37.08
N ALA A 139 32.49 12.95 37.29
CA ALA A 139 31.79 13.27 38.52
C ALA A 139 30.45 12.53 38.61
N ALA A 140 29.70 12.43 37.52
CA ALA A 140 28.45 11.67 37.45
C ALA A 140 28.68 10.19 37.81
N ILE A 141 29.71 9.56 37.21
CA ILE A 141 30.09 8.17 37.50
C ILE A 141 30.58 8.03 38.95
N ALA A 142 31.49 8.90 39.40
CA ALA A 142 32.04 8.81 40.76
C ALA A 142 30.95 8.95 41.84
N PHE A 143 29.99 9.85 41.62
CA PHE A 143 28.84 10.00 42.50
C PHE A 143 27.99 8.74 42.53
N ALA A 144 27.60 8.21 41.36
CA ALA A 144 26.73 7.05 41.26
C ALA A 144 27.37 5.80 41.91
N VAL A 145 28.66 5.56 41.66
CA VAL A 145 29.41 4.44 42.26
C VAL A 145 29.41 4.53 43.79
N ALA A 146 29.83 5.67 44.34
CA ALA A 146 29.86 5.86 45.79
C ALA A 146 28.46 5.77 46.44
N PHE A 147 27.44 6.26 45.74
CA PHE A 147 26.04 6.15 46.17
C PHE A 147 25.59 4.68 46.25
N TYR A 148 25.82 3.88 45.20
CA TYR A 148 25.41 2.48 45.21
C TYR A 148 26.30 1.58 46.06
N ASP A 149 27.57 1.91 46.27
CA ASP A 149 28.44 1.22 47.22
C ASP A 149 27.88 1.34 48.65
N ALA A 150 27.47 2.54 49.06
CA ALA A 150 26.86 2.76 50.36
C ALA A 150 25.52 2.01 50.51
N LEU A 151 24.64 2.10 49.51
CA LEU A 151 23.38 1.34 49.51
C LEU A 151 23.64 -0.18 49.56
N GLY A 152 24.60 -0.66 48.77
CA GLY A 152 25.05 -2.05 48.74
C GLY A 152 25.60 -2.54 50.08
N ALA A 153 26.22 -1.64 50.85
CA ALA A 153 26.68 -1.90 52.22
C ALA A 153 25.55 -1.90 53.27
N GLY A 154 24.32 -1.55 52.89
CA GLY A 154 23.15 -1.54 53.78
C GLY A 154 22.85 -0.17 54.41
N GLU A 155 23.51 0.90 53.95
CA GLU A 155 23.27 2.26 54.43
C GLU A 155 21.99 2.87 53.84
N GLU A 156 21.42 3.85 54.54
CA GLU A 156 20.24 4.59 54.09
C GLU A 156 20.56 5.57 52.96
N VAL A 157 19.56 5.94 52.16
CA VAL A 157 19.70 6.84 50.99
C VAL A 157 20.36 8.17 51.35
N GLN A 158 20.07 8.72 52.53
CA GLN A 158 20.66 9.98 53.00
C GLN A 158 22.18 9.86 53.20
N PHE A 159 22.64 8.73 53.75
CA PHE A 159 24.06 8.49 53.95
C PHE A 159 24.76 8.24 52.61
N ALA A 160 24.13 7.43 51.74
CA ALA A 160 24.63 7.18 50.40
C ALA A 160 24.81 8.46 49.58
N TYR A 161 23.85 9.39 49.67
CA TYR A 161 23.96 10.72 49.06
C TYR A 161 25.16 11.52 49.60
N ASN A 162 25.31 11.58 50.94
CA ASN A 162 26.41 12.31 51.56
C ASN A 162 27.78 11.73 51.16
N LEU A 163 27.92 10.40 51.06
CA LEU A 163 29.13 9.75 50.59
C LEU A 163 29.40 10.08 49.11
N GLY A 164 28.35 10.05 48.28
CA GLY A 164 28.40 10.48 46.89
C GLY A 164 28.92 11.91 46.74
N CYS A 165 28.44 12.88 47.51
CA CYS A 165 28.94 14.25 47.48
C CYS A 165 30.39 14.35 47.97
N ALA A 166 30.78 13.59 49.00
CA ALA A 166 32.12 13.64 49.57
C ALA A 166 33.22 13.23 48.57
N VAL A 167 32.96 12.25 47.71
CA VAL A 167 33.93 11.82 46.68
C VAL A 167 34.12 12.84 45.56
N LEU A 168 33.22 13.82 45.43
CA LEU A 168 33.29 14.87 44.41
C LEU A 168 34.06 16.12 44.83
N VAL A 169 34.46 16.24 46.10
CA VAL A 169 35.20 17.41 46.62
C VAL A 169 36.49 17.64 45.82
N GLY A 170 37.20 16.54 45.47
CA GLY A 170 38.41 16.60 44.64
C GLY A 170 38.17 17.07 43.19
N LEU A 171 36.92 16.99 42.72
CA LEU A 171 36.49 17.43 41.39
C LEU A 171 35.82 18.82 41.42
N LYS A 172 35.68 19.44 42.59
CA LYS A 172 34.97 20.72 42.81
C LYS A 172 33.52 20.71 42.28
N GLN A 173 32.86 19.57 42.39
CA GLN A 173 31.46 19.36 41.95
C GLN A 173 30.59 18.75 43.06
N ASP A 174 31.04 18.82 44.32
CA ASP A 174 30.36 18.28 45.51
C ASP A 174 29.01 18.95 45.82
N GLN A 175 28.81 20.20 45.35
CA GLN A 175 27.56 20.92 45.48
C GLN A 175 26.60 20.71 44.30
N THR A 176 27.00 19.92 43.29
CA THR A 176 26.20 19.72 42.07
C THR A 176 24.99 18.81 42.30
N PRO A 177 25.12 17.63 42.94
CA PRO A 177 23.98 16.81 43.32
C PRO A 177 23.23 17.48 44.47
N VAL A 178 21.90 17.53 44.38
CA VAL A 178 21.01 18.08 45.40
C VAL A 178 19.96 17.03 45.74
N LEU A 179 19.93 16.61 47.01
CA LEU A 179 18.91 15.72 47.54
C LEU A 179 17.69 16.53 48.00
N LYS A 180 16.51 16.14 47.50
CA LYS A 180 15.21 16.56 47.99
C LYS A 180 14.59 15.41 48.77
N VAL A 181 14.18 15.68 50.01
CA VAL A 181 13.53 14.70 50.89
C VAL A 181 12.13 15.19 51.23
N THR A 182 11.13 14.33 51.07
CA THR A 182 9.75 14.63 51.47
C THR A 182 9.24 13.61 52.47
N SER A 183 8.30 14.03 53.32
CA SER A 183 7.69 13.20 54.37
C SER A 183 6.35 12.57 53.96
N ILE A 184 6.03 12.59 52.66
CA ILE A 184 4.73 12.17 52.12
C ILE A 184 4.63 10.65 52.14
N HIS A 185 3.59 10.11 52.78
CA HIS A 185 3.27 8.69 52.67
C HIS A 185 2.50 8.42 51.36
N PRO A 186 2.74 7.27 50.69
CA PRO A 186 2.02 6.92 49.46
C PRO A 186 0.49 6.92 49.61
N SER A 187 -0.03 6.71 50.83
CA SER A 187 -1.45 6.77 51.16
C SER A 187 -2.06 8.18 51.09
N ASP A 188 -1.23 9.21 51.20
CA ASP A 188 -1.65 10.62 51.28
C ASP A 188 -1.69 11.28 49.89
N ILE A 189 -1.23 10.56 48.86
CA ILE A 189 -1.22 11.03 47.47
C ILE A 189 -2.64 11.00 46.92
N GLN A 190 -3.28 12.17 46.86
CA GLN A 190 -4.58 12.35 46.20
C GLN A 190 -4.39 12.52 44.69
N PHE A 191 -5.02 11.66 43.90
CA PHE A 191 -5.14 11.83 42.45
C PHE A 191 -6.25 12.83 42.16
N VAL A 192 -5.93 13.91 41.46
CA VAL A 192 -6.89 14.97 41.10
C VAL A 192 -7.34 14.75 39.65
N ALA A 193 -8.53 15.20 39.28
CA ALA A 193 -9.00 15.21 37.89
C ALA A 193 -7.96 15.90 36.98
N GLY A 194 -7.21 15.12 36.20
CA GLY A 194 -6.09 15.59 35.35
C GLY A 194 -4.81 14.73 35.40
N ASP A 195 -4.69 13.82 36.36
CA ASP A 195 -3.59 12.84 36.46
C ASP A 195 -3.92 11.57 35.66
N ILE A 196 -3.89 11.70 34.33
CA ILE A 196 -4.24 10.60 33.40
C ILE A 196 -3.01 9.70 33.20
N PRO A 197 -3.08 8.39 33.49
CA PRO A 197 -1.99 7.46 33.21
C PRO A 197 -1.72 7.33 31.69
N PRO A 198 -0.51 6.88 31.29
CA PRO A 198 -0.19 6.67 29.87
C PRO A 198 -1.25 5.80 29.18
N ASN A 199 -1.63 6.16 27.96
CA ASN A 199 -2.70 5.46 27.25
C ASN A 199 -2.24 4.05 26.82
N PRO A 200 -2.94 2.97 27.24
CA PRO A 200 -2.56 1.61 26.86
C PRO A 200 -3.03 1.22 25.46
N TYR A 201 -4.01 1.94 24.89
CA TYR A 201 -4.58 1.69 23.57
C TYR A 201 -3.74 2.34 22.46
N GLN A 202 -3.72 1.72 21.28
CA GLN A 202 -2.82 2.11 20.17
C GLN A 202 -3.47 3.01 19.11
N GLY A 203 -4.75 3.32 19.29
CA GLY A 203 -5.54 4.07 18.35
C GLY A 203 -5.59 3.36 17.00
N LEU A 204 -5.03 3.98 15.97
CA LEU A 204 -5.01 3.39 14.62
C LEU A 204 -3.69 2.70 14.28
N SER A 205 -2.77 2.59 15.25
CA SER A 205 -1.51 1.86 15.08
C SER A 205 -1.71 0.38 15.33
N ALA A 206 -0.90 -0.46 14.69
CA ALA A 206 -0.76 -1.85 15.13
C ALA A 206 0.03 -1.92 16.45
N PHE A 207 -0.27 -2.91 17.29
CA PHE A 207 0.55 -3.20 18.47
C PHE A 207 1.89 -3.76 18.02
N GLY A 208 2.98 -3.17 18.47
CA GLY A 208 4.36 -3.65 18.28
C GLY A 208 4.86 -4.46 19.47
N GLU A 209 6.12 -4.91 19.39
CA GLU A 209 6.79 -5.69 20.44
C GLU A 209 6.78 -4.98 21.80
N LYS A 210 7.00 -3.66 21.79
CA LYS A 210 6.98 -2.80 22.99
C LYS A 210 5.61 -2.71 23.66
N ASP A 211 4.54 -3.07 22.95
CA ASP A 211 3.15 -2.94 23.40
C ASP A 211 2.61 -4.24 24.00
N ALA A 212 3.43 -5.31 24.01
CA ALA A 212 3.05 -6.65 24.45
C ALA A 212 2.40 -6.67 25.84
N ALA A 213 2.86 -5.79 26.74
CA ALA A 213 2.31 -5.67 28.09
C ALA A 213 0.82 -5.24 28.12
N PHE A 214 0.32 -4.62 27.05
CA PHE A 214 -1.05 -4.15 26.92
C PHE A 214 -1.83 -4.87 25.80
N PHE A 215 -1.24 -5.90 25.20
CA PHE A 215 -1.86 -6.68 24.13
C PHE A 215 -2.60 -7.89 24.71
N PHE A 216 -3.93 -7.80 24.77
CA PHE A 216 -4.79 -8.82 25.38
C PHE A 216 -5.88 -9.32 24.41
N GLY A 217 -6.51 -10.44 24.75
CA GLY A 217 -7.64 -11.02 24.00
C GLY A 217 -7.24 -11.86 22.80
N ARG A 218 -5.94 -12.02 22.51
CA ARG A 218 -5.43 -12.85 21.41
C ARG A 218 -4.55 -14.01 21.88
N GLU A 219 -4.64 -14.38 23.16
CA GLU A 219 -3.80 -15.40 23.80
C GLU A 219 -3.90 -16.74 23.06
N LYS A 220 -5.11 -17.21 22.74
CA LYS A 220 -5.32 -18.47 21.98
C LYS A 220 -4.65 -18.46 20.61
N SER A 221 -4.69 -17.32 19.92
CA SER A 221 -4.07 -17.17 18.59
C SER A 221 -2.55 -17.10 18.70
N THR A 222 -2.04 -16.37 19.68
CA THR A 222 -0.62 -16.27 20.01
C THR A 222 -0.05 -17.63 20.44
N ASP A 223 -0.76 -18.39 21.26
CA ASP A 223 -0.41 -19.77 21.67
C ASP A 223 -0.28 -20.68 20.46
N ALA A 224 -1.29 -20.68 19.58
CA ALA A 224 -1.27 -21.49 18.37
C ALA A 224 -0.09 -21.14 17.47
N LEU A 225 0.16 -19.84 17.23
CA LEU A 225 1.29 -19.39 16.42
C LEU A 225 2.63 -19.78 17.04
N PHE A 226 2.78 -19.59 18.34
CA PHE A 226 3.99 -19.94 19.06
C PHE A 226 4.33 -21.43 18.94
N GLN A 227 3.31 -22.30 19.02
CA GLN A 227 3.48 -23.74 18.79
C GLN A 227 3.84 -24.05 17.33
N MET A 228 3.14 -23.43 16.37
CA MET A 228 3.43 -23.62 14.93
C MET A 228 4.86 -23.20 14.59
N THR A 229 5.34 -22.05 15.07
CA THR A 229 6.70 -21.55 14.83
C THR A 229 7.77 -22.49 15.36
N HIS A 230 7.50 -23.21 16.45
CA HIS A 230 8.41 -24.22 16.97
C HIS A 230 8.46 -25.48 16.11
N GLN A 231 7.30 -25.92 15.62
CA GLN A 231 7.10 -27.21 14.95
C GLN A 231 7.35 -27.17 13.44
N GLN A 232 7.21 -26.00 12.83
CA GLN A 232 7.20 -25.82 11.38
C GLN A 232 8.22 -24.77 10.94
N PRO A 233 8.89 -24.99 9.79
CA PRO A 233 9.83 -24.02 9.24
C PRO A 233 9.13 -22.90 8.44
N LEU A 234 7.83 -23.03 8.15
CA LEU A 234 7.00 -22.03 7.49
C LEU A 234 5.67 -21.88 8.22
N VAL A 235 5.30 -20.65 8.59
CA VAL A 235 4.01 -20.33 9.21
C VAL A 235 3.41 -19.09 8.54
N ALA A 236 2.24 -19.25 7.95
CA ALA A 236 1.50 -18.13 7.35
C ALA A 236 0.37 -17.66 8.27
N VAL A 237 0.23 -16.36 8.47
CA VAL A 237 -0.86 -15.73 9.22
C VAL A 237 -1.79 -15.01 8.24
N ILE A 238 -2.96 -15.59 7.96
CA ILE A 238 -3.84 -15.14 6.88
C ILE A 238 -5.15 -14.58 7.44
N GLY A 239 -5.58 -13.40 7.00
CA GLY A 239 -6.84 -12.82 7.47
C GLY A 239 -7.18 -11.47 6.81
N ALA A 240 -8.41 -11.00 7.04
CA ALA A 240 -8.93 -9.74 6.50
C ALA A 240 -8.09 -8.52 6.90
N SER A 241 -8.27 -7.39 6.20
CA SER A 241 -7.65 -6.12 6.60
C SER A 241 -8.14 -5.70 7.99
N GLY A 242 -7.25 -5.14 8.82
CA GLY A 242 -7.59 -4.71 10.18
C GLY A 242 -7.90 -5.82 11.19
N SER A 243 -7.70 -7.11 10.87
CA SER A 243 -7.95 -8.23 11.80
C SER A 243 -6.91 -8.40 12.91
N GLY A 244 -5.84 -7.60 12.89
CA GLY A 244 -4.76 -7.65 13.90
C GLY A 244 -3.60 -8.60 13.56
N LYS A 245 -3.40 -8.99 12.28
CA LYS A 245 -2.30 -9.90 11.86
C LYS A 245 -0.93 -9.43 12.36
N SER A 246 -0.56 -8.19 12.06
CA SER A 246 0.72 -7.62 12.51
C SER A 246 0.78 -7.54 14.03
N SER A 247 -0.30 -7.09 14.70
CA SER A 247 -0.36 -7.03 16.17
C SER A 247 -0.11 -8.39 16.84
N VAL A 248 -0.75 -9.46 16.37
CA VAL A 248 -0.57 -10.81 16.91
C VAL A 248 0.87 -11.31 16.73
N VAL A 249 1.52 -10.99 15.61
CA VAL A 249 2.92 -11.37 15.37
C VAL A 249 3.87 -10.54 16.23
N PHE A 250 3.77 -9.22 16.20
CA PHE A 250 4.73 -8.33 16.85
C PHE A 250 4.52 -8.19 18.35
N ALA A 251 3.28 -8.08 18.83
CA ALA A 251 3.00 -7.92 20.26
C ALA A 251 2.66 -9.24 20.97
N GLY A 252 2.27 -10.27 20.22
CA GLY A 252 1.99 -11.60 20.76
C GLY A 252 3.18 -12.56 20.63
N LEU A 253 3.49 -12.96 19.39
CA LEU A 253 4.44 -14.04 19.09
C LEU A 253 5.89 -13.66 19.44
N ILE A 254 6.40 -12.55 18.91
CA ILE A 254 7.82 -12.16 19.02
C ILE A 254 8.29 -12.02 20.47
N PRO A 255 7.61 -11.30 21.38
CA PRO A 255 8.04 -11.14 22.77
C PRO A 255 8.18 -12.49 23.49
N ARG A 256 7.27 -13.42 23.20
CA ARG A 256 7.29 -14.76 23.79
C ARG A 256 8.43 -15.62 23.25
N LEU A 257 8.77 -15.50 21.98
CA LEU A 257 9.96 -16.17 21.43
C LEU A 257 11.26 -15.55 21.97
N ARG A 258 11.31 -14.23 22.15
CA ARG A 258 12.48 -13.57 22.74
C ARG A 258 12.72 -13.97 24.18
N SER A 259 11.67 -14.19 24.98
CA SER A 259 11.82 -14.59 26.39
C SER A 259 12.45 -15.97 26.57
N GLU A 260 12.42 -16.83 25.54
CA GLU A 260 13.15 -18.11 25.55
C GLU A 260 14.66 -17.95 25.36
N GLY A 261 15.13 -16.82 24.80
CA GLY A 261 16.54 -16.54 24.56
C GLY A 261 17.19 -17.34 23.41
N ILE A 262 16.47 -18.28 22.80
CA ILE A 262 16.99 -19.15 21.71
C ILE A 262 16.73 -18.60 20.30
N TRP A 263 15.96 -17.52 20.16
CA TRP A 263 15.58 -16.98 18.85
C TRP A 263 16.37 -15.71 18.51
N LEU A 264 16.89 -15.67 17.29
CA LEU A 264 17.36 -14.46 16.63
C LEU A 264 16.31 -14.03 15.61
N ILE A 265 15.67 -12.89 15.85
CA ILE A 265 14.47 -12.47 15.11
C ILE A 265 14.78 -11.25 14.26
N SER A 266 14.48 -11.35 12.97
CA SER A 266 14.52 -10.25 12.01
C SER A 266 13.16 -10.11 11.32
N SER A 267 12.74 -8.87 11.06
CA SER A 267 11.45 -8.59 10.43
C SER A 267 11.57 -7.50 9.37
N PHE A 268 10.86 -7.63 8.26
CA PHE A 268 10.76 -6.62 7.21
C PHE A 268 9.42 -6.71 6.48
N ARG A 269 9.20 -5.77 5.55
CA ARG A 269 8.13 -5.81 4.56
C ARG A 269 8.74 -5.88 3.16
N PRO A 270 8.18 -6.64 2.21
CA PRO A 270 8.76 -6.79 0.88
C PRO A 270 8.83 -5.49 0.08
N LYS A 271 7.81 -4.62 0.20
CA LYS A 271 7.66 -3.40 -0.58
C LYS A 271 7.92 -3.59 -2.10
N SER A 272 8.43 -2.56 -2.77
CA SER A 272 8.73 -2.61 -4.22
C SER A 272 10.06 -3.26 -4.60
N GLN A 273 11.00 -3.34 -3.65
CA GLN A 273 12.35 -3.90 -3.80
C GLN A 273 12.62 -4.98 -2.72
N PRO A 274 12.09 -6.19 -2.89
CA PRO A 274 12.05 -7.19 -1.82
C PRO A 274 13.43 -7.72 -1.40
N PHE A 275 14.39 -7.77 -2.33
CA PHE A 275 15.76 -8.19 -2.01
C PHE A 275 16.54 -7.13 -1.22
N ASP A 276 16.32 -5.84 -1.47
CA ASP A 276 16.97 -4.75 -0.73
C ASP A 276 16.48 -4.69 0.72
N GLU A 277 15.17 -4.85 0.94
CA GLU A 277 14.58 -4.90 2.29
C GLU A 277 15.05 -6.14 3.09
N LEU A 278 15.15 -7.30 2.42
CA LEU A 278 15.75 -8.48 3.02
C LEU A 278 17.23 -8.23 3.36
N ALA A 279 18.04 -7.74 2.41
CA ALA A 279 19.46 -7.47 2.62
C ALA A 279 19.71 -6.44 3.74
N LEU A 280 18.88 -5.40 3.84
CA LEU A 280 18.92 -4.41 4.93
C LEU A 280 18.82 -5.08 6.30
N THR A 281 17.88 -6.00 6.49
CA THR A 281 17.74 -6.72 7.77
C THR A 281 18.90 -7.66 8.04
N LEU A 282 19.44 -8.32 7.02
CA LEU A 282 20.54 -9.26 7.16
C LEU A 282 21.86 -8.54 7.50
N VAL A 283 22.17 -7.42 6.83
CA VAL A 283 23.37 -6.61 7.09
C VAL A 283 23.34 -6.06 8.51
N ARG A 284 22.17 -5.62 9.01
CA ARG A 284 22.03 -5.15 10.40
C ARG A 284 22.36 -6.23 11.44
N GLN A 285 22.08 -7.51 11.13
CA GLN A 285 22.43 -8.63 12.01
C GLN A 285 23.89 -9.04 11.89
N LEU A 286 24.43 -9.07 10.67
CA LEU A 286 25.82 -9.43 10.42
C LEU A 286 26.80 -8.41 11.02
N GLU A 287 26.53 -7.12 10.82
CA GLU A 287 27.47 -6.05 11.14
C GLU A 287 26.76 -4.83 11.74
N PRO A 288 26.32 -4.90 13.01
CA PRO A 288 25.54 -3.84 13.64
C PRO A 288 26.29 -2.49 13.71
N ASN A 289 27.61 -2.53 13.85
CA ASN A 289 28.47 -1.37 14.09
C ASN A 289 29.03 -0.69 12.83
N LEU A 290 28.59 -1.11 11.63
CA LEU A 290 29.13 -0.57 10.39
C LEU A 290 28.73 0.90 10.16
N ASP A 291 29.59 1.68 9.50
CA ASP A 291 29.29 3.08 9.13
C ASP A 291 28.09 3.17 8.16
N ASN A 292 27.33 4.26 8.23
CA ASN A 292 26.10 4.43 7.45
C ASN A 292 26.35 4.40 5.93
N VAL A 293 27.47 4.92 5.44
CA VAL A 293 27.78 4.92 4.00
C VAL A 293 28.16 3.51 3.54
N GLU A 294 28.97 2.80 4.32
CA GLU A 294 29.36 1.43 4.02
C GLU A 294 28.18 0.46 4.10
N LYS A 295 27.23 0.69 5.02
CA LYS A 295 25.99 -0.09 5.11
C LYS A 295 25.22 -0.07 3.80
N VAL A 296 25.02 1.10 3.21
CA VAL A 296 24.28 1.25 1.94
C VAL A 296 24.94 0.44 0.82
N ILE A 297 26.27 0.51 0.71
CA ILE A 297 27.02 -0.23 -0.32
C ILE A 297 26.89 -1.75 -0.12
N LYS A 298 27.00 -2.24 1.12
CA LYS A 298 26.87 -3.67 1.42
C LYS A 298 25.45 -4.19 1.21
N ILE A 299 24.44 -3.39 1.53
CA ILE A 299 23.03 -3.74 1.29
C ILE A 299 22.81 -3.99 -0.19
N GLY A 300 23.19 -3.04 -1.06
CA GLY A 300 23.01 -3.19 -2.50
C GLY A 300 23.75 -4.41 -3.08
N LYS A 301 24.99 -4.65 -2.65
CA LYS A 301 25.76 -5.84 -3.08
C LYS A 301 25.10 -7.15 -2.65
N LEU A 302 24.69 -7.24 -1.38
CA LEU A 302 24.05 -8.46 -0.86
C LEU A 302 22.69 -8.70 -1.53
N ALA A 303 21.90 -7.65 -1.74
CA ALA A 303 20.63 -7.72 -2.45
C ALA A 303 20.82 -8.26 -3.87
N GLU A 304 21.79 -7.73 -4.62
CA GLU A 304 22.08 -8.18 -5.98
C GLU A 304 22.57 -9.64 -6.02
N SER A 305 23.48 -10.03 -5.12
CA SER A 305 23.96 -11.41 -5.05
C SER A 305 22.88 -12.41 -4.61
N LEU A 306 21.97 -12.04 -3.71
CA LEU A 306 20.79 -12.84 -3.36
C LEU A 306 19.85 -12.97 -4.57
N LYS A 307 19.60 -11.87 -5.29
CA LYS A 307 18.72 -11.83 -6.47
C LYS A 307 19.23 -12.71 -7.62
N LYS A 308 20.55 -12.70 -7.87
CA LYS A 308 21.21 -13.58 -8.85
C LYS A 308 21.37 -15.01 -8.36
N GLY A 309 21.15 -15.25 -7.07
CA GLY A 309 21.33 -16.56 -6.44
C GLY A 309 22.80 -17.00 -6.29
N GLU A 310 23.75 -16.07 -6.39
CA GLU A 310 25.18 -16.28 -6.12
C GLU A 310 25.41 -16.59 -4.63
N VAL A 311 24.66 -15.87 -3.78
CA VAL A 311 24.59 -16.09 -2.35
C VAL A 311 23.19 -16.59 -2.04
N LYS A 312 23.07 -17.62 -1.19
CA LYS A 312 21.78 -18.15 -0.75
C LYS A 312 21.46 -17.62 0.65
N LEU A 313 20.18 -17.36 0.93
CA LEU A 313 19.72 -16.87 2.23
C LEU A 313 20.18 -17.77 3.40
N HIS A 314 20.19 -19.09 3.22
CA HIS A 314 20.66 -20.00 4.26
C HIS A 314 22.16 -19.86 4.58
N GLN A 315 22.99 -19.46 3.61
CA GLN A 315 24.42 -19.22 3.85
C GLN A 315 24.59 -17.98 4.72
N VAL A 316 23.85 -16.91 4.41
CA VAL A 316 23.85 -15.67 5.21
C VAL A 316 23.33 -15.94 6.62
N ALA A 317 22.22 -16.67 6.75
CA ALA A 317 21.68 -17.05 8.06
C ALA A 317 22.66 -17.93 8.85
N SER A 318 23.38 -18.85 8.19
CA SER A 318 24.41 -19.65 8.84
C SER A 318 25.54 -18.78 9.38
N GLN A 319 26.01 -17.81 8.59
CA GLN A 319 27.04 -16.85 9.02
C GLN A 319 26.60 -16.02 10.23
N ILE A 320 25.34 -15.56 10.25
CA ILE A 320 24.75 -14.86 11.39
C ILE A 320 24.78 -15.75 12.65
N LEU A 321 24.50 -17.05 12.47
CA LEU A 321 24.44 -18.03 13.56
C LEU A 321 25.81 -18.59 13.96
N GLU A 322 26.90 -18.38 13.21
CA GLU A 322 28.24 -18.90 13.55
C GLU A 322 28.69 -18.44 14.95
N ASN A 323 28.36 -17.20 15.32
CA ASN A 323 28.69 -16.65 16.64
C ASN A 323 27.71 -17.11 17.74
N GLN A 324 26.59 -17.76 17.39
CA GLN A 324 25.50 -18.16 18.29
C GLN A 324 24.84 -19.49 17.86
N PRO A 325 25.58 -20.61 17.75
CA PRO A 325 25.12 -21.84 17.09
C PRO A 325 23.94 -22.55 17.78
N GLN A 326 23.69 -22.24 19.05
CA GLN A 326 22.56 -22.73 19.83
C GLN A 326 21.24 -22.00 19.52
N LYS A 327 21.26 -20.94 18.70
CA LYS A 327 20.07 -20.15 18.37
C LYS A 327 19.43 -20.55 17.05
N ARG A 328 18.13 -20.28 16.91
CA ARG A 328 17.33 -20.39 15.69
C ARG A 328 17.09 -19.02 15.08
N PHE A 329 17.13 -18.92 13.76
CA PHE A 329 16.84 -17.68 13.03
C PHE A 329 15.37 -17.64 12.60
N LEU A 330 14.65 -16.63 13.07
CA LEU A 330 13.27 -16.34 12.66
C LEU A 330 13.27 -15.14 11.73
N LEU A 331 12.76 -15.35 10.52
CA LEU A 331 12.51 -14.28 9.56
C LEU A 331 11.01 -14.00 9.51
N VAL A 332 10.62 -12.77 9.79
CA VAL A 332 9.22 -12.31 9.75
C VAL A 332 9.01 -11.39 8.54
N VAL A 333 8.10 -11.77 7.66
CA VAL A 333 7.72 -10.97 6.48
C VAL A 333 6.30 -10.44 6.67
N ASP A 334 6.18 -9.21 7.15
CA ASP A 334 4.88 -8.58 7.37
C ASP A 334 4.33 -7.99 6.07
N GLN A 335 3.01 -8.03 5.90
CA GLN A 335 2.28 -7.55 4.71
C GLN A 335 2.82 -8.13 3.41
N PHE A 336 2.86 -9.46 3.32
CA PHE A 336 3.40 -10.16 2.16
C PHE A 336 2.66 -9.80 0.86
N GLU A 337 1.41 -9.34 0.93
CA GLU A 337 0.68 -8.80 -0.21
C GLU A 337 1.38 -7.61 -0.91
N GLU A 338 2.28 -6.90 -0.23
CA GLU A 338 3.09 -5.83 -0.84
C GLU A 338 3.97 -6.38 -1.97
N LEU A 339 4.39 -7.63 -1.90
CA LEU A 339 5.14 -8.28 -2.98
C LEU A 339 4.33 -8.27 -4.29
N TYR A 340 3.03 -8.50 -4.24
CA TYR A 340 2.17 -8.57 -5.42
C TYR A 340 1.64 -7.19 -5.86
N THR A 341 1.56 -6.24 -4.93
CA THR A 341 0.97 -4.92 -5.20
C THR A 341 2.00 -3.83 -5.49
N GLN A 342 3.23 -3.97 -4.99
CA GLN A 342 4.28 -2.95 -5.11
C GLN A 342 5.47 -3.38 -5.98
N CYS A 343 5.83 -4.67 -6.01
CA CYS A 343 6.82 -5.18 -6.95
C CYS A 343 6.16 -5.46 -8.30
N GLN A 344 6.62 -4.82 -9.37
CA GLN A 344 6.02 -4.94 -10.71
C GLN A 344 6.63 -6.06 -11.56
N ASP A 345 7.82 -6.56 -11.18
CA ASP A 345 8.53 -7.62 -11.88
C ASP A 345 8.10 -9.00 -11.35
N LYS A 346 7.33 -9.74 -12.15
CA LYS A 346 6.83 -11.08 -11.79
C LYS A 346 7.95 -12.10 -11.61
N GLU A 347 9.05 -11.99 -12.35
CA GLU A 347 10.17 -12.90 -12.15
C GLU A 347 10.89 -12.64 -10.84
N GLU A 348 11.08 -11.36 -10.49
CA GLU A 348 11.67 -10.97 -9.22
C GLU A 348 10.82 -11.46 -8.04
N GLN A 349 9.49 -11.37 -8.14
CA GLN A 349 8.57 -11.96 -7.14
C GLN A 349 8.83 -13.47 -6.97
N GLN A 350 8.93 -14.23 -8.06
CA GLN A 350 9.16 -15.68 -8.02
C GLN A 350 10.54 -16.02 -7.45
N ARG A 351 11.61 -15.38 -7.93
CA ARG A 351 12.98 -15.57 -7.41
C ARG A 351 13.08 -15.27 -5.92
N PHE A 352 12.37 -14.24 -5.47
CA PHE A 352 12.31 -13.88 -4.05
C PHE A 352 11.62 -14.96 -3.22
N ILE A 353 10.46 -15.44 -3.68
CA ILE A 353 9.74 -16.55 -3.02
C ILE A 353 10.61 -17.80 -2.99
N ASP A 354 11.25 -18.17 -4.10
CA ASP A 354 12.17 -19.31 -4.16
C ASP A 354 13.33 -19.18 -3.16
N THR A 355 13.89 -17.97 -3.02
CA THR A 355 14.95 -17.69 -2.04
C THR A 355 14.49 -17.96 -0.61
N LEU A 356 13.26 -17.58 -0.27
CA LEU A 356 12.64 -17.83 1.03
C LEU A 356 12.35 -19.32 1.24
N LEU A 357 11.77 -19.99 0.24
CA LEU A 357 11.40 -21.42 0.30
C LEU A 357 12.64 -22.34 0.37
N LEU A 358 13.74 -21.96 -0.27
CA LEU A 358 14.99 -22.70 -0.15
C LEU A 358 15.60 -22.59 1.25
N ALA A 359 15.40 -21.46 1.94
CA ALA A 359 15.96 -21.24 3.28
C ALA A 359 15.27 -22.10 4.35
N ILE A 360 13.95 -22.30 4.25
CA ILE A 360 13.16 -23.08 5.23
C ILE A 360 13.46 -24.59 5.19
N ASN A 361 14.23 -25.08 4.22
CA ASN A 361 14.72 -26.46 4.22
C ASN A 361 15.82 -26.72 5.27
N GLN A 362 16.37 -25.67 5.87
CA GLN A 362 17.34 -25.77 6.97
C GLN A 362 16.62 -25.79 8.33
N LYS A 363 17.04 -26.68 9.24
CA LYS A 363 16.36 -26.91 10.53
C LYS A 363 16.39 -25.71 11.48
N ASN A 364 17.33 -24.79 11.30
CA ASN A 364 17.56 -23.63 12.16
C ASN A 364 16.93 -22.34 11.63
N ILE A 365 16.20 -22.37 10.51
CA ILE A 365 15.53 -21.21 9.93
C ILE A 365 14.02 -21.43 9.94
N THR A 366 13.28 -20.47 10.50
CA THR A 366 11.81 -20.44 10.43
C THR A 366 11.37 -19.14 9.75
N LEU A 367 10.40 -19.25 8.85
CA LEU A 367 9.76 -18.14 8.16
C LEU A 367 8.33 -17.95 8.70
N VAL A 368 8.01 -16.75 9.17
CA VAL A 368 6.64 -16.32 9.49
C VAL A 368 6.26 -15.21 8.52
N PHE A 369 5.10 -15.27 7.89
CA PHE A 369 4.62 -14.14 7.09
C PHE A 369 3.15 -13.83 7.34
N THR A 370 2.77 -12.57 7.20
CA THR A 370 1.37 -12.13 7.28
C THR A 370 0.84 -11.86 5.87
N LEU A 371 -0.40 -12.26 5.58
CA LEU A 371 -1.02 -12.08 4.27
C LEU A 371 -2.50 -11.72 4.39
N ARG A 372 -2.97 -10.81 3.55
CA ARG A 372 -4.41 -10.57 3.37
C ARG A 372 -5.10 -11.74 2.66
N ALA A 373 -6.28 -12.14 3.15
CA ALA A 373 -7.04 -13.25 2.59
C ALA A 373 -7.33 -13.09 1.08
N ASP A 374 -7.61 -11.87 0.62
CA ASP A 374 -7.88 -11.56 -0.80
C ASP A 374 -6.68 -11.84 -1.72
N PHE A 375 -5.46 -11.93 -1.17
CA PHE A 375 -4.23 -12.22 -1.90
C PHE A 375 -3.86 -13.71 -1.88
N TYR A 376 -4.66 -14.56 -1.23
CA TYR A 376 -4.39 -15.99 -1.15
C TYR A 376 -4.34 -16.67 -2.54
N GLY A 377 -5.18 -16.21 -3.48
CA GLY A 377 -5.16 -16.72 -4.86
C GLY A 377 -3.83 -16.48 -5.60
N TYR A 378 -3.11 -15.40 -5.28
CA TYR A 378 -1.79 -15.12 -5.85
C TYR A 378 -0.71 -16.07 -5.32
N VAL A 379 -0.87 -16.55 -4.10
CA VAL A 379 0.05 -17.54 -3.55
C VAL A 379 -0.19 -18.91 -4.19
N LEU A 380 -1.46 -19.29 -4.38
CA LEU A 380 -1.83 -20.55 -5.02
C LEU A 380 -1.46 -20.60 -6.51
N SER A 381 -1.43 -19.45 -7.20
CA SER A 381 -1.05 -19.40 -8.61
C SER A 381 0.43 -19.68 -8.85
N TYR A 382 1.29 -19.51 -7.84
CA TYR A 382 2.69 -19.90 -7.88
C TYR A 382 2.92 -21.22 -7.16
N ARG A 383 2.99 -22.30 -7.96
CA ARG A 383 2.98 -23.69 -7.50
C ARG A 383 3.95 -24.01 -6.35
N PRO A 384 5.26 -23.63 -6.38
CA PRO A 384 6.18 -23.95 -5.28
C PRO A 384 5.72 -23.41 -3.93
N PHE A 385 5.11 -22.21 -3.93
CA PHE A 385 4.63 -21.59 -2.70
C PHE A 385 3.30 -22.15 -2.23
N GLY A 386 2.41 -22.47 -3.18
CA GLY A 386 1.18 -23.21 -2.90
C GLY A 386 1.46 -24.58 -2.25
N GLU A 387 2.38 -25.36 -2.82
CA GLU A 387 2.79 -26.67 -2.27
C GLU A 387 3.41 -26.54 -0.87
N ALA A 388 4.21 -25.50 -0.62
CA ALA A 388 4.77 -25.23 0.70
C ALA A 388 3.67 -24.91 1.75
N LEU A 389 2.69 -24.10 1.39
CA LEU A 389 1.54 -23.79 2.25
C LEU A 389 0.63 -24.98 2.49
N GLU A 390 0.43 -25.84 1.49
CA GLU A 390 -0.33 -27.09 1.67
C GLU A 390 0.38 -28.03 2.64
N LYS A 391 1.72 -28.13 2.53
CA LYS A 391 2.54 -28.99 3.38
C LYS A 391 2.59 -28.54 4.84
N PHE A 392 2.79 -27.24 5.09
CA PHE A 392 2.99 -26.72 6.46
C PHE A 392 1.71 -26.14 7.06
N GLY A 393 0.72 -25.81 6.23
CA GLY A 393 -0.52 -25.18 6.66
C GLY A 393 -0.38 -23.68 6.90
N HIS A 394 -1.49 -23.06 7.32
CA HIS A 394 -1.54 -21.65 7.69
C HIS A 394 -2.45 -21.45 8.90
N LYS A 395 -2.21 -20.38 9.64
CA LYS A 395 -3.08 -19.92 10.73
C LYS A 395 -4.05 -18.88 10.17
N PRO A 396 -5.33 -19.23 9.94
CA PRO A 396 -6.35 -18.23 9.68
C PRO A 396 -6.57 -17.39 10.95
N LEU A 397 -6.55 -16.08 10.80
CA LEU A 397 -6.85 -15.12 11.86
C LEU A 397 -8.27 -14.60 11.66
N THR A 398 -9.19 -15.20 12.40
CA THR A 398 -10.62 -14.85 12.40
C THR A 398 -10.90 -13.58 13.21
N LEU A 399 -12.14 -13.09 13.12
CA LEU A 399 -12.66 -12.08 14.02
C LEU A 399 -12.51 -12.53 15.48
N MET A 400 -12.29 -11.58 16.38
CA MET A 400 -12.22 -11.84 17.82
C MET A 400 -13.58 -12.24 18.35
N SER A 401 -13.63 -13.18 19.29
CA SER A 401 -14.88 -13.46 20.02
C SER A 401 -15.26 -12.27 20.91
N ARG A 402 -16.51 -12.26 21.40
CA ARG A 402 -16.97 -11.20 22.31
C ARG A 402 -16.15 -11.19 23.61
N GLU A 403 -15.76 -12.36 24.11
CA GLU A 403 -14.91 -12.50 25.30
C GLU A 403 -13.47 -12.03 25.03
N GLU A 404 -12.92 -12.35 23.86
CA GLU A 404 -11.61 -11.87 23.43
C GLU A 404 -11.58 -10.33 23.33
N LEU A 405 -12.61 -9.73 22.72
CA LEU A 405 -12.75 -8.27 22.64
C LEU A 405 -12.94 -7.63 24.01
N GLN A 406 -13.77 -8.23 24.88
CA GLN A 406 -13.96 -7.73 26.24
C GLN A 406 -12.63 -7.72 27.00
N THR A 407 -11.85 -8.79 26.88
CA THR A 407 -10.51 -8.88 27.48
C THR A 407 -9.59 -7.79 26.95
N ALA A 408 -9.60 -7.54 25.63
CA ALA A 408 -8.82 -6.48 24.99
C ALA A 408 -9.24 -5.07 25.43
N ILE A 409 -10.50 -4.86 25.80
CA ILE A 409 -11.03 -3.58 26.31
C ILE A 409 -10.69 -3.40 27.79
N GLU A 410 -10.88 -4.41 28.62
CA GLU A 410 -10.84 -4.23 30.08
C GLU A 410 -9.44 -4.38 30.67
N GLN A 411 -8.67 -5.38 30.23
CA GLN A 411 -7.37 -5.71 30.84
C GLN A 411 -6.32 -4.58 30.73
N PRO A 412 -6.18 -3.87 29.59
CA PRO A 412 -5.22 -2.76 29.53
C PRO A 412 -5.54 -1.64 30.52
N ALA A 413 -6.83 -1.31 30.69
CA ALA A 413 -7.28 -0.31 31.66
C ALA A 413 -7.04 -0.77 33.11
N GLN A 414 -7.43 -2.00 33.44
CA GLN A 414 -7.23 -2.58 34.77
C GLN A 414 -5.76 -2.61 35.18
N LYS A 415 -4.85 -2.90 34.24
CA LYS A 415 -3.41 -2.93 34.48
C LYS A 415 -2.85 -1.57 34.92
N LEU A 416 -3.49 -0.49 34.51
CA LEU A 416 -3.17 0.89 34.91
C LEU A 416 -4.10 1.40 36.02
N SER A 417 -4.84 0.51 36.68
CA SER A 417 -5.79 0.84 37.76
C SER A 417 -6.92 1.78 37.33
N VAL A 418 -7.27 1.78 36.04
CA VAL A 418 -8.43 2.50 35.49
C VAL A 418 -9.59 1.51 35.33
N GLN A 419 -10.77 1.89 35.82
CA GLN A 419 -11.98 1.06 35.75
C GLN A 419 -12.90 1.53 34.62
N LEU A 420 -13.72 0.61 34.12
CA LEU A 420 -14.83 0.95 33.24
C LEU A 420 -16.10 0.97 34.07
N GLN A 421 -16.93 1.98 33.87
CA GLN A 421 -18.25 2.04 34.49
C GLN A 421 -19.07 0.78 34.13
N THR A 422 -19.89 0.31 35.06
CA THR A 422 -20.68 -0.92 34.91
C THR A 422 -21.44 -0.95 33.57
N HIS A 423 -21.30 -2.04 32.83
CA HIS A 423 -21.91 -2.28 31.50
C HIS A 423 -21.36 -1.44 30.33
N LEU A 424 -20.32 -0.63 30.54
CA LEU A 424 -19.71 0.14 29.47
C LEU A 424 -18.98 -0.74 28.45
N ALA A 425 -18.29 -1.80 28.89
CA ALA A 425 -17.59 -2.72 27.99
C ALA A 425 -18.57 -3.41 27.05
N GLU A 426 -19.69 -3.91 27.56
CA GLU A 426 -20.75 -4.55 26.77
C GLU A 426 -21.37 -3.57 25.78
N ARG A 427 -21.60 -2.32 26.21
CA ARG A 427 -22.08 -1.25 25.32
C ARG A 427 -21.10 -0.96 24.19
N ILE A 428 -19.81 -0.87 24.49
CA ILE A 428 -18.75 -0.69 23.47
C ILE A 428 -18.78 -1.87 22.49
N LEU A 429 -18.86 -3.10 22.99
CA LEU A 429 -18.92 -4.31 22.17
C LEU A 429 -20.12 -4.34 21.22
N ASP A 430 -21.30 -3.90 21.69
CA ASP A 430 -22.50 -3.81 20.85
C ASP A 430 -22.33 -2.79 19.71
N ASP A 431 -21.57 -1.71 19.92
CA ASP A 431 -21.29 -0.69 18.90
C ASP A 431 -20.23 -1.11 17.86
N VAL A 432 -19.29 -2.02 18.21
CA VAL A 432 -18.26 -2.51 17.28
C VAL A 432 -18.89 -3.29 16.12
N GLY A 433 -19.98 -4.02 16.35
CA GLY A 433 -20.61 -4.87 15.32
C GLY A 433 -19.75 -6.06 14.88
N GLN A 434 -20.15 -6.74 13.79
CA GLN A 434 -19.52 -7.98 13.28
C GLN A 434 -18.76 -7.80 11.95
N GLU A 435 -18.58 -6.56 11.48
CA GLU A 435 -17.93 -6.29 10.19
C GLU A 435 -16.39 -6.45 10.28
N PRO A 436 -15.74 -7.02 9.25
CA PRO A 436 -14.28 -7.09 9.19
C PRO A 436 -13.64 -5.70 9.17
N GLY A 437 -12.63 -5.47 10.03
CA GLY A 437 -11.84 -4.24 10.05
C GLY A 437 -12.24 -3.21 11.12
N ASN A 438 -13.08 -3.57 12.10
CA ASN A 438 -13.51 -2.66 13.16
C ASN A 438 -12.56 -2.54 14.35
N LEU A 439 -11.53 -3.40 14.46
CA LEU A 439 -10.55 -3.34 15.57
C LEU A 439 -9.78 -2.00 15.64
N PRO A 440 -9.29 -1.41 14.53
CA PRO A 440 -8.68 -0.09 14.58
C PRO A 440 -9.66 1.00 15.04
N LEU A 441 -10.94 0.91 14.68
CA LEU A 441 -11.96 1.86 15.13
C LEU A 441 -12.24 1.72 16.63
N LEU A 442 -12.30 0.49 17.14
CA LEU A 442 -12.41 0.20 18.56
C LEU A 442 -11.23 0.81 19.33
N GLU A 443 -10.00 0.51 18.93
CA GLU A 443 -8.79 1.05 19.55
C GLU A 443 -8.75 2.58 19.52
N PHE A 444 -9.19 3.20 18.41
CA PHE A 444 -9.33 4.65 18.31
C PHE A 444 -10.35 5.20 19.31
N ALA A 445 -11.52 4.60 19.42
CA ALA A 445 -12.55 5.03 20.36
C ALA A 445 -12.09 4.88 21.81
N LEU A 446 -11.43 3.78 22.16
CA LEU A 446 -10.82 3.57 23.48
C LEU A 446 -9.73 4.61 23.77
N THR A 447 -8.91 4.95 22.77
CA THR A 447 -7.88 5.98 22.88
C THR A 447 -8.50 7.35 23.23
N GLN A 448 -9.58 7.72 22.54
CA GLN A 448 -10.31 8.97 22.81
C GLN A 448 -11.01 8.92 24.18
N LEU A 449 -11.66 7.81 24.50
CA LEU A 449 -12.33 7.60 25.79
C LEU A 449 -11.35 7.73 26.97
N TRP A 450 -10.15 7.17 26.83
CA TRP A 450 -9.10 7.23 27.84
C TRP A 450 -8.70 8.66 28.23
N SER A 451 -8.61 9.55 27.24
CA SER A 451 -8.28 10.97 27.46
C SER A 451 -9.38 11.74 28.19
N LYS A 452 -10.61 11.19 28.22
CA LYS A 452 -11.80 11.75 28.86
C LYS A 452 -12.17 11.02 30.15
N GLN A 453 -11.28 10.18 30.67
CA GLN A 453 -11.50 9.51 31.94
C GLN A 453 -11.68 10.53 33.07
N ASN A 454 -12.50 10.17 34.06
CA ASN A 454 -12.71 10.98 35.25
C ASN A 454 -12.41 10.12 36.48
N ASN A 455 -11.50 10.57 37.34
CA ASN A 455 -11.09 9.84 38.56
C ASN A 455 -10.71 8.36 38.31
N SER A 456 -9.92 8.10 37.26
CA SER A 456 -9.53 6.73 36.86
C SER A 456 -10.72 5.84 36.48
N GLU A 457 -11.82 6.43 36.00
CA GLU A 457 -12.98 5.71 35.48
C GLU A 457 -13.34 6.17 34.05
N LEU A 458 -13.53 5.20 33.15
CA LEU A 458 -14.13 5.42 31.83
C LEU A 458 -15.64 5.34 31.96
N THR A 459 -16.35 6.37 31.52
CA THR A 459 -17.80 6.53 31.80
C THR A 459 -18.65 6.47 30.54
N HIS A 460 -19.93 6.09 30.68
CA HIS A 460 -20.91 6.17 29.60
C HIS A 460 -21.04 7.59 29.07
N LYS A 461 -21.00 8.59 29.94
CA LYS A 461 -21.06 10.01 29.56
C LYS A 461 -19.91 10.39 28.63
N ALA A 462 -18.67 10.05 29.00
CA ALA A 462 -17.51 10.30 28.15
C ALA A 462 -17.59 9.53 26.82
N TYR A 463 -18.15 8.32 26.85
CA TYR A 463 -18.39 7.51 25.65
C TYR A 463 -19.42 8.15 24.69
N ASP A 464 -20.50 8.74 25.23
CA ASP A 464 -21.48 9.50 24.47
C ASP A 464 -20.87 10.79 23.86
N GLU A 465 -20.01 11.46 24.61
CA GLU A 465 -19.28 12.65 24.13
C GLU A 465 -18.44 12.31 22.89
N ILE A 466 -17.71 11.20 22.91
CA ILE A 466 -16.95 10.74 21.73
C ILE A 466 -17.84 10.14 20.63
N GLY A 467 -19.10 9.82 20.91
CA GLY A 467 -20.07 9.31 19.91
C GLY A 467 -20.00 7.81 19.64
N GLY A 468 -19.37 7.05 20.54
CA GLY A 468 -19.20 5.60 20.37
C GLY A 468 -18.19 5.20 19.28
N VAL A 469 -18.04 3.90 19.04
CA VAL A 469 -16.97 3.35 18.18
C VAL A 469 -16.97 3.93 16.77
N LYS A 470 -18.13 3.93 16.09
CA LYS A 470 -18.23 4.37 14.68
C LYS A 470 -18.05 5.88 14.51
N GLN A 471 -18.58 6.71 15.43
CA GLN A 471 -18.55 8.16 15.28
C GLN A 471 -17.33 8.82 15.94
N ALA A 472 -16.58 8.12 16.81
CA ALA A 472 -15.39 8.68 17.46
C ALA A 472 -14.39 9.25 16.46
N LEU A 473 -14.06 8.48 15.41
CA LEU A 473 -13.11 8.93 14.38
C LEU A 473 -13.64 10.12 13.58
N ILE A 474 -14.96 10.17 13.31
CA ILE A 474 -15.60 11.22 12.53
C ILE A 474 -15.70 12.52 13.33
N LYS A 475 -16.10 12.45 14.60
CA LYS A 475 -16.13 13.61 15.49
C LYS A 475 -14.73 14.18 15.68
N HIS A 476 -13.73 13.32 15.86
CA HIS A 476 -12.33 13.75 15.95
C HIS A 476 -11.85 14.42 14.66
N SER A 477 -12.11 13.83 13.49
CA SER A 477 -11.72 14.43 12.21
C SER A 477 -12.37 15.79 11.97
N GLU A 478 -13.65 15.95 12.35
CA GLU A 478 -14.34 17.23 12.25
C GLU A 478 -13.78 18.25 13.25
N GLN A 479 -13.50 17.86 14.50
CA GLN A 479 -12.89 18.76 15.50
C GLN A 479 -11.50 19.24 15.10
N VAL A 480 -10.66 18.35 14.57
CA VAL A 480 -9.35 18.70 14.01
C VAL A 480 -9.54 19.71 12.88
N TYR A 481 -10.42 19.42 11.93
CA TYR A 481 -10.67 20.30 10.79
C TYR A 481 -11.18 21.68 11.20
N LEU A 482 -12.06 21.76 12.21
CA LEU A 482 -12.62 23.02 12.69
C LEU A 482 -11.57 23.93 13.34
N LYS A 483 -10.53 23.35 13.97
CA LYS A 483 -9.40 24.09 14.57
C LYS A 483 -8.44 24.69 13.54
N LEU A 484 -8.45 24.19 12.30
CA LEU A 484 -7.61 24.73 11.23
C LEU A 484 -8.05 26.15 10.86
N ASN A 485 -7.07 27.02 10.58
CA ASN A 485 -7.36 28.33 10.00
C ASN A 485 -7.85 28.20 8.54
N ASP A 486 -8.38 29.27 7.95
CA ASP A 486 -9.01 29.19 6.61
C ASP A 486 -8.04 28.75 5.51
N SER A 487 -6.75 29.10 5.61
CA SER A 487 -5.72 28.64 4.68
C SER A 487 -5.47 27.12 4.84
N GLN A 488 -5.29 26.66 6.08
CA GLN A 488 -5.09 25.25 6.40
C GLN A 488 -6.32 24.40 6.03
N LYS A 489 -7.54 24.92 6.16
CA LYS A 489 -8.76 24.22 5.72
C LYS A 489 -8.75 23.92 4.22
N GLN A 490 -8.31 24.89 3.41
CA GLN A 490 -8.15 24.69 1.96
C GLN A 490 -7.03 23.68 1.67
N GLN A 491 -5.90 23.75 2.39
CA GLN A 491 -4.82 22.77 2.27
C GLN A 491 -5.28 21.36 2.65
N ALA A 492 -6.01 21.20 3.76
CA ALA A 492 -6.56 19.92 4.21
C ALA A 492 -7.49 19.32 3.15
N GLN A 493 -8.36 20.12 2.55
CA GLN A 493 -9.22 19.66 1.45
C GLN A 493 -8.39 19.10 0.27
N ARG A 494 -7.31 19.79 -0.15
CA ARG A 494 -6.39 19.31 -1.21
C ARG A 494 -5.75 17.98 -0.85
N ILE A 495 -5.25 17.91 0.39
CA ILE A 495 -4.55 16.73 0.90
C ILE A 495 -5.51 15.56 0.85
N PHE A 496 -6.64 15.61 1.56
CA PHE A 496 -7.57 14.47 1.64
C PHE A 496 -8.14 14.06 0.27
N LEU A 497 -8.45 14.99 -0.63
CA LEU A 497 -8.90 14.64 -1.98
C LEU A 497 -7.84 13.87 -2.80
N SER A 498 -6.56 14.12 -2.52
CA SER A 498 -5.45 13.41 -3.17
C SER A 498 -5.22 12.02 -2.59
N LEU A 499 -5.74 11.72 -1.40
CA LEU A 499 -5.59 10.42 -0.71
C LEU A 499 -6.75 9.43 -0.92
N VAL A 500 -7.73 9.77 -1.76
CA VAL A 500 -8.90 8.92 -2.05
C VAL A 500 -8.72 8.27 -3.42
N ARG A 501 -8.87 6.95 -3.56
CA ARG A 501 -9.05 6.27 -4.85
C ARG A 501 -10.55 6.19 -5.15
N LEU A 502 -10.94 6.67 -6.32
CA LEU A 502 -12.34 6.66 -6.75
C LEU A 502 -12.68 5.25 -7.24
N GLY A 503 -13.74 4.65 -6.70
CA GLY A 503 -14.26 3.36 -7.16
C GLY A 503 -15.14 3.54 -8.40
N GLU A 504 -14.97 2.69 -9.40
CA GLU A 504 -15.88 2.57 -10.56
C GLU A 504 -16.90 1.48 -10.25
N GLY A 505 -18.00 1.84 -9.56
CA GLY A 505 -19.04 0.90 -9.13
C GLY A 505 -18.75 0.14 -7.82
N THR A 506 -17.67 0.49 -7.11
CA THR A 506 -17.29 -0.02 -5.79
C THR A 506 -17.08 1.15 -4.81
N GLU A 507 -16.95 0.86 -3.50
CA GLU A 507 -16.71 1.90 -2.49
C GLU A 507 -15.39 2.65 -2.76
N ASP A 508 -15.37 3.96 -2.49
CA ASP A 508 -14.14 4.77 -2.58
C ASP A 508 -13.12 4.28 -1.53
N THR A 509 -11.92 3.97 -1.97
CA THR A 509 -10.85 3.37 -1.15
C THR A 509 -9.75 4.37 -0.86
N ARG A 510 -8.83 4.07 0.04
CA ARG A 510 -7.66 4.95 0.28
C ARG A 510 -6.57 4.76 -0.78
N ARG A 511 -5.81 5.82 -1.03
CA ARG A 511 -4.64 5.86 -1.91
C ARG A 511 -3.46 6.49 -1.16
N VAL A 512 -2.25 6.07 -1.55
CA VAL A 512 -0.99 6.72 -1.19
C VAL A 512 -0.67 7.83 -2.20
N ALA A 513 -0.27 9.01 -1.73
CA ALA A 513 0.18 10.13 -2.56
C ALA A 513 1.62 10.56 -2.17
N THR A 514 2.42 11.05 -3.12
CA THR A 514 3.79 11.52 -2.85
C THR A 514 3.82 12.98 -2.42
N ARG A 515 4.93 13.42 -1.81
CA ARG A 515 5.17 14.83 -1.46
C ARG A 515 5.13 15.75 -2.67
N GLU A 516 5.61 15.28 -3.83
CA GLU A 516 5.53 16.01 -5.11
C GLU A 516 4.07 16.20 -5.56
N GLU A 517 3.22 15.16 -5.41
CA GLU A 517 1.79 15.22 -5.76
C GLU A 517 0.98 16.11 -4.82
N ILE A 518 1.28 16.06 -3.52
CA ILE A 518 0.61 16.88 -2.50
C ILE A 518 1.07 18.35 -2.57
N GLY A 519 2.30 18.58 -3.03
CA GLY A 519 2.94 19.89 -3.11
C GLY A 519 3.62 20.30 -1.81
N HIS A 520 4.86 20.81 -1.91
CA HIS A 520 5.73 21.12 -0.77
C HIS A 520 5.09 22.06 0.26
N GLN A 521 4.30 23.04 -0.19
CA GLN A 521 3.60 24.02 0.64
C GLN A 521 2.49 23.44 1.54
N ASN A 522 2.00 22.23 1.24
CA ASN A 522 0.99 21.54 2.04
C ASN A 522 1.62 20.53 3.01
N TRP A 523 2.94 20.30 2.93
CA TRP A 523 3.61 19.22 3.64
C TRP A 523 3.74 19.47 5.14
N ASP A 524 3.89 20.73 5.56
CA ASP A 524 3.91 21.08 6.99
C ASP A 524 2.58 20.69 7.65
N LEU A 525 1.45 20.93 6.96
CA LEU A 525 0.14 20.47 7.42
C LEU A 525 0.00 18.94 7.36
N VAL A 526 0.63 18.25 6.41
CA VAL A 526 0.66 16.77 6.41
C VAL A 526 1.36 16.25 7.66
N ILE A 527 2.48 16.86 8.06
CA ILE A 527 3.19 16.50 9.29
C ILE A 527 2.30 16.78 10.52
N ASP A 528 1.62 17.92 10.57
CA ASP A 528 0.67 18.23 11.65
C ASP A 528 -0.50 17.24 11.71
N LEU A 529 -1.06 16.85 10.55
CA LEU A 529 -2.15 15.88 10.45
C LEU A 529 -1.71 14.44 10.75
N ALA A 530 -0.44 14.12 10.53
CA ALA A 530 0.20 12.85 10.90
C ALA A 530 0.66 12.82 12.37
N GLY A 531 0.78 13.99 12.99
CA GLY A 531 1.23 14.16 14.37
C GLY A 531 0.43 13.35 15.37
N SER A 532 1.06 13.02 16.50
CA SER A 532 0.53 12.13 17.54
C SER A 532 -0.81 12.59 18.13
N SER A 533 -1.08 13.90 18.14
CA SER A 533 -2.33 14.51 18.64
C SER A 533 -3.47 14.53 17.60
N THR A 534 -3.15 14.35 16.32
CA THR A 534 -4.08 14.57 15.20
C THR A 534 -4.41 13.28 14.46
N ARG A 535 -3.37 12.58 14.00
CA ARG A 535 -3.39 11.25 13.39
C ARG A 535 -4.56 10.95 12.44
N LEU A 536 -4.81 11.83 11.48
CA LEU A 536 -5.78 11.61 10.39
C LEU A 536 -5.14 11.03 9.13
N VAL A 537 -3.81 11.16 9.01
CA VAL A 537 -3.02 10.61 7.91
C VAL A 537 -1.80 9.90 8.46
N VAL A 538 -1.18 9.05 7.63
CA VAL A 538 0.08 8.36 7.94
C VAL A 538 1.08 8.70 6.86
N THR A 539 2.30 9.08 7.25
CA THR A 539 3.39 9.35 6.32
C THR A 539 4.28 8.13 6.14
N GLY A 540 4.87 8.02 4.95
CA GLY A 540 5.80 6.96 4.57
C GLY A 540 6.88 7.48 3.61
N ARG A 541 7.56 6.57 2.91
CA ARG A 541 8.44 6.90 1.79
C ARG A 541 8.19 5.95 0.63
N ASN A 542 8.31 6.47 -0.59
CA ASN A 542 8.27 5.71 -1.83
C ASN A 542 9.68 5.15 -2.09
N ASP A 543 9.81 3.82 -2.13
CA ASP A 543 11.14 3.21 -2.18
C ASP A 543 11.83 3.35 -3.56
N LYS A 544 11.10 3.66 -4.64
CA LYS A 544 11.70 3.89 -5.98
C LYS A 544 12.32 5.28 -6.13
N SER A 545 11.74 6.31 -5.52
CA SER A 545 12.18 7.71 -5.64
C SER A 545 12.83 8.27 -4.36
N GLY A 546 12.67 7.60 -3.22
CA GLY A 546 13.06 8.10 -1.91
C GLY A 546 12.15 9.22 -1.38
N GLU A 547 11.11 9.60 -2.13
CA GLU A 547 10.21 10.69 -1.78
C GLU A 547 9.27 10.30 -0.63
N GLU A 548 8.96 11.26 0.22
CA GLU A 548 7.99 11.07 1.30
C GLU A 548 6.58 10.88 0.73
N THR A 549 5.80 10.01 1.35
CA THR A 549 4.43 9.69 0.96
C THR A 549 3.45 9.89 2.10
N VAL A 550 2.17 9.96 1.78
CA VAL A 550 1.09 10.10 2.76
C VAL A 550 -0.14 9.30 2.32
N GLU A 551 -0.87 8.73 3.27
CA GLU A 551 -2.17 8.06 3.08
C GLU A 551 -3.15 8.37 4.21
N VAL A 552 -4.45 8.14 3.99
CA VAL A 552 -5.46 8.24 5.05
C VAL A 552 -5.26 7.12 6.06
N VAL A 553 -5.33 7.46 7.35
CA VAL A 553 -5.11 6.51 8.44
C VAL A 553 -6.09 5.32 8.43
N HIS A 554 -7.33 5.53 7.98
CA HIS A 554 -8.35 4.48 7.86
C HIS A 554 -9.40 4.83 6.80
N GLU A 555 -9.88 3.83 6.04
CA GLU A 555 -10.92 4.03 5.00
C GLU A 555 -12.27 4.49 5.56
N ALA A 556 -12.52 4.29 6.85
CA ALA A 556 -13.71 4.79 7.52
C ALA A 556 -13.85 6.31 7.41
N LEU A 557 -12.74 7.05 7.34
CA LEU A 557 -12.78 8.49 7.09
C LEU A 557 -13.37 8.81 5.72
N ILE A 558 -13.12 7.99 4.71
CA ILE A 558 -13.64 8.19 3.35
C ILE A 558 -15.14 7.87 3.32
N ARG A 559 -15.54 6.78 3.99
CA ARG A 559 -16.91 6.27 3.95
C ARG A 559 -17.88 7.05 4.82
N GLU A 560 -17.44 7.53 5.98
CA GLU A 560 -18.35 8.04 6.99
C GLU A 560 -18.22 9.54 7.24
N TRP A 561 -17.05 10.15 7.00
CA TRP A 561 -16.88 11.59 7.19
C TRP A 561 -17.63 12.37 6.11
N ALA A 562 -18.79 12.92 6.48
CA ALA A 562 -19.71 13.60 5.56
C ALA A 562 -19.03 14.70 4.73
N ARG A 563 -18.12 15.46 5.36
CA ARG A 563 -17.37 16.54 4.70
C ARG A 563 -16.43 16.01 3.62
N LEU A 564 -15.66 14.96 3.91
CA LEU A 564 -14.78 14.34 2.92
C LEU A 564 -15.59 13.72 1.77
N ARG A 565 -16.68 13.03 2.07
CA ARG A 565 -17.60 12.52 1.05
C ARG A 565 -18.16 13.62 0.16
N GLN A 566 -18.58 14.74 0.76
CA GLN A 566 -19.06 15.89 0.00
C GLN A 566 -17.96 16.42 -0.92
N TRP A 567 -16.73 16.60 -0.42
CA TRP A 567 -15.61 17.05 -1.25
C TRP A 567 -15.32 16.09 -2.40
N VAL A 568 -15.30 14.78 -2.13
CA VAL A 568 -15.05 13.75 -3.14
C VAL A 568 -16.15 13.78 -4.20
N ASN A 569 -17.42 13.85 -3.80
CA ASN A 569 -18.55 13.86 -4.71
C ASN A 569 -18.62 15.13 -5.56
N GLU A 570 -18.43 16.31 -4.96
CA GLU A 570 -18.42 17.60 -5.66
C GLU A 570 -17.28 17.73 -6.68
N ASN A 571 -16.17 17.02 -6.44
CA ASN A 571 -14.97 17.11 -7.26
C ASN A 571 -14.65 15.83 -8.02
N ARG A 572 -15.57 14.85 -8.08
CA ARG A 572 -15.30 13.50 -8.64
C ARG A 572 -14.78 13.57 -10.08
N GLU A 573 -15.49 14.27 -10.97
CA GLU A 573 -15.09 14.44 -12.36
C GLU A 573 -13.78 15.22 -12.51
N ARG A 574 -13.58 16.24 -11.66
CA ARG A 574 -12.36 17.07 -11.68
C ARG A 574 -11.13 16.30 -11.18
N LEU A 575 -11.30 15.43 -10.19
CA LEU A 575 -10.23 14.56 -9.69
C LEU A 575 -9.81 13.54 -10.74
N ILE A 576 -10.77 13.03 -11.54
CA ILE A 576 -10.46 12.17 -12.70
C ILE A 576 -9.64 12.95 -13.73
N GLN A 577 -10.05 14.18 -14.09
CA GLN A 577 -9.30 15.03 -15.03
C GLN A 577 -7.89 15.38 -14.51
N LYS A 578 -7.78 15.80 -13.25
CA LYS A 578 -6.49 16.07 -12.58
C LYS A 578 -5.56 14.87 -12.72
N ARG A 579 -6.04 13.66 -12.40
CA ARG A 579 -5.26 12.42 -12.48
C ARG A 579 -4.82 12.09 -13.89
N LYS A 580 -5.68 12.30 -14.90
CA LYS A 580 -5.29 12.10 -16.30
C LYS A 580 -4.13 13.01 -16.70
N ILE A 581 -4.18 14.29 -16.31
CA ILE A 581 -3.11 15.26 -16.60
C ILE A 581 -1.81 14.89 -15.87
N GLU A 582 -1.90 14.53 -14.59
CA GLU A 582 -0.73 14.17 -13.78
C GLU A 582 -0.09 12.86 -14.23
N ALA A 583 -0.89 11.85 -14.59
CA ALA A 583 -0.38 10.60 -15.16
C ALA A 583 0.36 10.84 -16.49
N ALA A 584 -0.20 11.66 -17.39
CA ALA A 584 0.47 12.03 -18.64
C ALA A 584 1.78 12.80 -18.39
N ALA A 585 1.83 13.66 -17.38
CA ALA A 585 3.03 14.38 -17.01
C ALA A 585 4.14 13.45 -16.45
N VAL A 586 3.76 12.44 -15.65
CA VAL A 586 4.67 11.40 -15.16
C VAL A 586 5.20 10.54 -16.31
N GLU A 587 4.34 10.14 -17.25
CA GLU A 587 4.76 9.38 -18.44
C GLU A 587 5.72 10.19 -19.31
N TRP A 588 5.43 11.47 -19.53
CA TRP A 588 6.31 12.41 -20.22
C TRP A 588 7.69 12.50 -19.56
N ARG A 589 7.75 12.55 -18.22
CA ARG A 589 9.03 12.52 -17.47
C ARG A 589 9.77 11.21 -17.68
N ASN A 590 9.08 10.07 -17.58
CA ASN A 590 9.67 8.73 -17.71
C ASN A 590 10.23 8.48 -19.11
N LYS A 591 9.62 9.07 -20.15
CA LYS A 591 10.10 9.06 -21.54
C LYS A 591 11.18 10.11 -21.85
N GLY A 592 11.80 10.70 -20.82
CA GLY A 592 12.90 11.66 -20.99
C GLY A 592 12.46 13.06 -21.42
N LYS A 593 11.21 13.44 -21.15
CA LYS A 593 10.63 14.76 -21.48
C LYS A 593 10.66 15.08 -22.98
N SER A 594 10.35 14.10 -23.84
CA SER A 594 10.28 14.25 -25.29
C SER A 594 9.27 15.33 -25.73
N LYS A 595 9.47 15.90 -26.91
CA LYS A 595 8.56 16.90 -27.50
C LYS A 595 7.32 16.27 -28.12
N ASP A 596 7.39 15.00 -28.50
CA ASP A 596 6.31 14.28 -29.19
C ASP A 596 5.21 13.82 -28.21
N ASP A 597 5.56 13.71 -26.92
CA ASP A 597 4.64 13.37 -25.84
C ASP A 597 3.99 14.62 -25.18
N LEU A 598 4.24 15.84 -25.68
CA LEU A 598 3.63 17.06 -25.15
C LEU A 598 2.14 17.14 -25.48
N LEU A 599 1.35 17.73 -24.57
CA LEU A 599 -0.08 17.90 -24.79
C LEU A 599 -0.35 18.74 -26.03
N LEU A 600 -1.24 18.26 -26.90
CA LEU A 600 -1.70 18.96 -28.10
C LEU A 600 -3.23 19.11 -28.13
N GLY A 601 -3.72 19.97 -29.02
CA GLY A 601 -5.15 20.08 -29.32
C GLY A 601 -6.07 20.23 -28.10
N LYS A 602 -7.03 19.30 -27.98
CA LYS A 602 -8.07 19.25 -26.93
C LYS A 602 -7.46 19.04 -25.54
N GLN A 603 -6.56 18.08 -25.37
CA GLN A 603 -5.90 17.79 -24.07
C GLN A 603 -5.12 19.00 -23.54
N LEU A 604 -4.44 19.76 -24.41
CA LEU A 604 -3.75 20.99 -24.01
C LEU A 604 -4.73 22.12 -23.65
N ASN A 605 -5.91 22.18 -24.28
CA ASN A 605 -6.92 23.18 -23.93
C ASN A 605 -7.63 22.82 -22.62
N GLU A 606 -7.91 21.54 -22.38
CA GLU A 606 -8.48 21.01 -21.14
C GLU A 606 -7.52 21.22 -19.97
N ALA A 607 -6.24 20.87 -20.13
CA ALA A 607 -5.23 21.12 -19.11
C ALA A 607 -5.02 22.62 -18.84
N LYS A 608 -5.17 23.48 -19.85
CA LYS A 608 -5.17 24.94 -19.67
C LYS A 608 -6.42 25.47 -18.97
N ALA A 609 -7.60 24.94 -19.30
CA ALA A 609 -8.85 25.32 -18.67
C ALA A 609 -8.80 24.95 -17.18
N PHE A 610 -8.35 23.73 -16.89
CA PHE A 610 -8.11 23.23 -15.53
C PHE A 610 -7.09 24.08 -14.77
N GLN A 611 -5.99 24.51 -15.41
CA GLN A 611 -4.99 25.39 -14.79
C GLN A 611 -5.49 26.84 -14.59
N LYS A 612 -6.43 27.31 -15.42
CA LYS A 612 -6.92 28.71 -15.41
C LYS A 612 -8.05 28.91 -14.41
N GLU A 613 -8.84 27.88 -14.14
CA GLU A 613 -9.75 27.86 -13.00
C GLU A 613 -8.90 27.84 -11.72
N GLN A 614 -8.81 28.98 -11.04
CA GLN A 614 -8.05 29.17 -9.80
C GLN A 614 -8.68 28.44 -8.61
N ASN A 615 -9.12 27.19 -8.77
CA ASN A 615 -9.56 26.36 -7.67
C ASN A 615 -8.33 25.87 -6.91
N ILE A 616 -7.96 26.66 -5.91
CA ILE A 616 -6.90 26.40 -4.96
C ILE A 616 -6.98 24.93 -4.53
N SER A 617 -8.14 24.38 -4.17
CA SER A 617 -8.26 23.01 -3.64
C SER A 617 -7.97 21.85 -4.61
N LEU A 618 -7.77 22.12 -5.91
CA LEU A 618 -7.50 21.11 -6.95
C LEU A 618 -6.24 21.41 -7.77
N ALA A 619 -5.29 22.16 -7.19
CA ALA A 619 -4.03 22.49 -7.86
C ALA A 619 -3.31 21.24 -8.41
N LEU A 620 -2.76 21.38 -9.61
CA LEU A 620 -1.92 20.37 -10.27
C LEU A 620 -0.52 20.32 -9.63
N SER A 621 0.13 19.16 -9.68
CA SER A 621 1.55 19.02 -9.32
C SER A 621 2.47 19.94 -10.13
N ASP A 622 3.65 20.24 -9.58
CA ASP A 622 4.66 21.08 -10.24
C ASP A 622 5.10 20.48 -11.59
N LEU A 623 5.22 19.15 -11.67
CA LEU A 623 5.53 18.42 -12.90
C LEU A 623 4.44 18.60 -13.96
N ALA A 624 3.16 18.48 -13.59
CA ALA A 624 2.04 18.74 -14.49
C ALA A 624 1.99 20.21 -14.93
N GLY A 625 2.33 21.14 -14.03
CA GLY A 625 2.53 22.55 -14.36
C GLY A 625 3.62 22.78 -15.40
N GLU A 626 4.82 22.19 -15.21
CA GLU A 626 5.92 22.24 -16.17
C GLU A 626 5.51 21.66 -17.52
N PHE A 627 4.84 20.49 -17.50
CA PHE A 627 4.36 19.79 -18.67
C PHE A 627 3.40 20.65 -19.50
N ILE A 628 2.43 21.30 -18.85
CA ILE A 628 1.50 22.23 -19.51
C ILE A 628 2.24 23.45 -20.05
N VAL A 629 3.16 24.05 -19.29
CA VAL A 629 3.92 25.22 -19.73
C VAL A 629 4.80 24.89 -20.94
N LYS A 630 5.47 23.74 -20.97
CA LYS A 630 6.25 23.30 -22.13
C LYS A 630 5.35 22.99 -23.32
N SER A 631 4.19 22.37 -23.10
CA SER A 631 3.18 22.12 -24.14
C SER A 631 2.65 23.44 -24.73
N ILE A 632 2.44 24.47 -23.91
CA ILE A 632 2.08 25.83 -24.35
C ILE A 632 3.20 26.46 -25.19
N LYS A 633 4.45 26.38 -24.72
CA LYS A 633 5.62 26.95 -25.42
C LYS A 633 5.84 26.28 -26.78
N TYR A 634 5.74 24.96 -26.83
CA TYR A 634 5.82 24.18 -28.07
C TYR A 634 4.74 24.60 -29.07
N ARG A 635 3.48 24.74 -28.64
CA ARG A 635 2.41 25.25 -29.50
C ARG A 635 2.64 26.68 -29.96
N ARG A 636 3.23 27.56 -29.12
CA ARG A 636 3.59 28.93 -29.51
C ARG A 636 4.71 28.96 -30.57
N SER A 637 5.75 28.13 -30.44
CA SER A 637 6.80 28.00 -31.47
C SER A 637 6.27 27.45 -32.79
N SER A 638 5.27 26.56 -32.75
CA SER A 638 4.61 26.01 -33.96
C SER A 638 3.61 26.98 -34.59
N ARG A 639 3.04 27.91 -33.82
CA ARG A 639 2.15 28.98 -34.32
C ARG A 639 2.89 30.15 -34.95
N LEU A 640 4.19 30.35 -34.70
CA LEU A 640 4.98 31.41 -35.35
C LEU A 640 5.18 31.22 -36.87
N LYS A 641 4.70 30.12 -37.46
CA LYS A 641 4.64 29.90 -38.91
C LYS A 641 3.31 30.33 -39.57
N PHE A 642 2.36 30.89 -38.81
CA PHE A 642 1.04 31.27 -39.33
C PHE A 642 0.70 32.71 -38.88
N VAL A 643 1.09 33.66 -39.74
CA VAL A 643 0.53 35.01 -40.03
C VAL A 643 -0.62 35.46 -39.10
N GLY A 644 -0.65 36.64 -38.48
CA GLY A 644 -0.29 37.98 -38.96
C GLY A 644 -1.58 38.84 -39.02
N PHE A 645 -1.50 40.04 -38.42
CA PHE A 645 -2.42 41.19 -38.51
C PHE A 645 -3.78 41.16 -37.79
N VAL A 646 -3.85 42.01 -36.75
CA VAL A 646 -4.97 42.37 -35.87
C VAL A 646 -5.44 43.76 -36.28
N PHE A 647 -6.71 43.95 -36.68
CA PHE A 647 -7.44 45.23 -36.57
C PHE A 647 -8.97 45.05 -36.88
N ILE A 648 -9.68 44.16 -36.15
CA ILE A 648 -11.18 44.09 -36.13
C ILE A 648 -11.80 43.84 -34.70
N PRO A 649 -11.11 43.97 -33.53
CA PRO A 649 -11.45 43.11 -32.38
C PRO A 649 -12.73 43.47 -31.61
N ILE A 650 -13.25 44.69 -31.71
CA ILE A 650 -14.30 45.16 -30.78
C ILE A 650 -15.72 44.89 -31.31
N VAL A 651 -15.97 45.04 -32.61
CA VAL A 651 -17.25 44.68 -33.23
C VAL A 651 -17.36 43.17 -33.39
N ALA A 652 -16.25 42.49 -33.71
CA ALA A 652 -16.21 41.03 -33.74
C ALA A 652 -16.56 40.42 -32.40
N LEU A 653 -16.20 41.04 -31.27
CA LEU A 653 -16.53 40.53 -29.93
C LEU A 653 -18.02 40.61 -29.62
N ALA A 654 -18.73 41.67 -30.00
CA ALA A 654 -20.17 41.79 -29.79
C ALA A 654 -20.97 40.83 -30.67
N VAL A 655 -20.57 40.69 -31.95
CA VAL A 655 -21.14 39.67 -32.86
C VAL A 655 -20.81 38.27 -32.36
N PHE A 656 -19.60 38.04 -31.85
CA PHE A 656 -19.18 36.76 -31.28
C PHE A 656 -19.98 36.43 -30.01
N LEU A 657 -20.21 37.39 -29.12
CA LEU A 657 -21.02 37.19 -27.92
C LEU A 657 -22.50 36.92 -28.26
N GLY A 658 -23.08 37.67 -29.21
CA GLY A 658 -24.43 37.42 -29.72
C GLY A 658 -24.56 36.05 -30.38
N PHE A 659 -23.57 35.65 -31.19
CA PHE A 659 -23.49 34.34 -31.82
C PHE A 659 -23.36 33.21 -30.78
N THR A 660 -22.57 33.39 -29.72
CA THR A 660 -22.45 32.40 -28.63
C THR A 660 -23.74 32.26 -27.83
N ALA A 661 -24.48 33.35 -27.59
CA ALA A 661 -25.75 33.31 -26.87
C ALA A 661 -26.85 32.65 -27.71
N GLN A 662 -26.94 32.95 -29.01
CA GLN A 662 -27.89 32.31 -29.91
C GLN A 662 -27.61 30.81 -30.05
N ARG A 663 -26.34 30.43 -30.20
CA ARG A 663 -25.93 29.02 -30.25
C ARG A 663 -26.30 28.27 -28.97
N GLN A 664 -26.15 28.89 -27.79
CA GLN A 664 -26.53 28.27 -26.53
C GLN A 664 -28.05 28.02 -26.45
N MET A 665 -28.88 28.98 -26.90
CA MET A 665 -30.33 28.80 -26.92
C MET A 665 -30.80 27.69 -27.88
N GLU A 666 -30.12 27.53 -29.02
CA GLU A 666 -30.39 26.43 -29.96
C GLU A 666 -30.05 25.07 -29.33
N ILE A 667 -28.88 24.96 -28.67
CA ILE A 667 -28.48 23.75 -27.94
C ILE A 667 -29.50 23.38 -26.86
N ASP A 668 -29.94 24.36 -26.05
CA ASP A 668 -30.92 24.13 -24.98
C ASP A 668 -32.27 23.64 -25.52
N ARG A 669 -32.70 24.15 -26.69
CA ARG A 669 -33.93 23.71 -27.37
C ARG A 669 -33.86 22.24 -27.79
N TYR A 670 -32.72 21.83 -28.37
CA TYR A 670 -32.53 20.43 -28.79
C TYR A 670 -32.45 19.51 -27.57
N TRP A 671 -31.73 19.87 -26.51
CA TRP A 671 -31.71 19.09 -25.26
C TRP A 671 -33.09 18.91 -24.64
N LYS A 672 -33.92 19.97 -24.65
CA LYS A 672 -35.31 19.88 -24.18
C LYS A 672 -36.12 18.89 -25.01
N THR A 673 -35.86 18.80 -26.31
CA THR A 673 -36.50 17.82 -27.20
C THR A 673 -36.03 16.40 -26.88
N VAL A 674 -34.72 16.22 -26.62
CA VAL A 674 -34.13 14.94 -26.23
C VAL A 674 -34.71 14.43 -24.91
N GLU A 675 -34.86 15.29 -23.92
CA GLU A 675 -35.37 14.89 -22.59
C GLU A 675 -36.88 14.63 -22.60
N ASN A 676 -37.67 15.45 -23.31
CA ASN A 676 -39.12 15.25 -23.41
C ASN A 676 -39.51 13.94 -24.12
N ALA A 677 -38.67 13.45 -25.03
CA ALA A 677 -38.91 12.25 -25.80
C ALA A 677 -38.18 11.01 -25.24
N LYS A 678 -37.68 11.08 -23.99
CA LYS A 678 -36.81 10.05 -23.40
C LYS A 678 -37.47 8.68 -23.26
N GLU A 679 -38.78 8.64 -23.02
CA GLU A 679 -39.55 7.42 -22.83
C GLU A 679 -40.03 6.77 -24.15
N GLN A 680 -39.92 7.48 -25.27
CA GLN A 680 -40.42 7.03 -26.58
C GLN A 680 -39.31 6.38 -27.41
N LYS A 681 -39.22 5.05 -27.40
CA LYS A 681 -38.12 4.29 -28.05
C LYS A 681 -37.87 4.62 -29.53
N ASP A 682 -38.91 4.98 -30.29
CA ASP A 682 -38.84 5.28 -31.74
C ASP A 682 -39.03 6.78 -32.07
N SER A 683 -38.68 7.68 -31.15
CA SER A 683 -38.93 9.10 -31.36
C SER A 683 -38.01 9.71 -32.42
N ARG A 684 -38.54 9.89 -33.64
CA ARG A 684 -37.85 10.61 -34.73
C ARG A 684 -37.40 12.02 -34.31
N ALA A 685 -38.19 12.68 -33.47
CA ALA A 685 -37.84 14.01 -32.95
C ALA A 685 -36.60 13.96 -32.04
N ARG A 686 -36.49 12.91 -31.20
CA ARG A 686 -35.30 12.71 -30.35
C ARG A 686 -34.06 12.39 -31.18
N ILE A 687 -34.17 11.53 -32.18
CA ILE A 687 -33.06 11.19 -33.09
C ILE A 687 -32.59 12.46 -33.82
N ALA A 688 -33.51 13.22 -34.43
CA ALA A 688 -33.17 14.46 -35.12
C ALA A 688 -32.49 15.47 -34.19
N ALA A 689 -32.99 15.63 -32.96
CA ALA A 689 -32.38 16.51 -31.98
C ALA A 689 -30.98 16.04 -31.56
N LEU A 690 -30.75 14.73 -31.38
CA LEU A 690 -29.42 14.18 -31.10
C LEU A 690 -28.44 14.47 -32.23
N GLN A 691 -28.84 14.27 -33.48
CA GLN A 691 -28.00 14.55 -34.65
C GLN A 691 -27.64 16.04 -34.76
N GLU A 692 -28.58 16.93 -34.49
CA GLU A 692 -28.29 18.38 -34.46
C GLU A 692 -27.34 18.74 -33.32
N LEU A 693 -27.48 18.12 -32.13
CA LEU A 693 -26.51 18.29 -31.04
C LEU A 693 -25.10 17.85 -31.44
N VAL A 694 -24.96 16.70 -32.13
CA VAL A 694 -23.68 16.22 -32.67
C VAL A 694 -23.10 17.22 -33.68
N LYS A 695 -23.91 17.70 -34.64
CA LYS A 695 -23.48 18.73 -35.61
C LYS A 695 -23.01 20.02 -34.95
N LEU A 696 -23.65 20.40 -33.84
CA LEU A 696 -23.27 21.57 -33.04
C LEU A 696 -22.02 21.32 -32.17
N GLY A 697 -21.43 20.12 -32.21
CA GLY A 697 -20.24 19.74 -31.45
C GLY A 697 -20.52 19.55 -29.95
N VAL A 698 -21.78 19.25 -29.59
CA VAL A 698 -22.18 18.99 -28.21
C VAL A 698 -21.79 17.57 -27.83
N SER A 699 -21.22 17.42 -26.64
CA SER A 699 -20.89 16.11 -26.05
C SER A 699 -22.15 15.38 -25.60
N LEU A 700 -22.28 14.10 -25.95
CA LEU A 700 -23.36 13.20 -25.54
C LEU A 700 -22.85 12.17 -24.50
N ASN A 701 -21.84 12.53 -23.70
CA ASN A 701 -21.26 11.66 -22.69
C ASN A 701 -22.31 11.25 -21.63
N ASN A 702 -22.26 9.99 -21.20
CA ASN A 702 -23.15 9.39 -20.21
C ASN A 702 -24.66 9.45 -20.57
N ILE A 703 -25.00 9.73 -21.84
CA ILE A 703 -26.39 9.83 -22.27
C ILE A 703 -27.12 8.48 -22.10
N GLN A 704 -28.40 8.56 -21.73
CA GLN A 704 -29.25 7.38 -21.52
C GLN A 704 -30.08 7.09 -22.78
N LEU A 705 -29.66 6.07 -23.54
CA LEU A 705 -30.22 5.62 -24.82
C LEU A 705 -30.46 4.09 -24.83
N ALA A 706 -30.62 3.48 -23.65
CA ALA A 706 -30.89 2.06 -23.53
C ALA A 706 -32.19 1.67 -24.26
N SER A 707 -32.14 0.60 -25.05
CA SER A 707 -33.25 0.10 -25.87
C SER A 707 -33.85 1.13 -26.83
N PHE A 708 -33.11 2.18 -27.16
CA PHE A 708 -33.56 3.25 -28.05
C PHE A 708 -33.26 2.89 -29.51
N ASN A 709 -34.14 3.30 -30.42
CA ASN A 709 -33.94 3.12 -31.84
C ASN A 709 -33.11 4.29 -32.42
N LEU A 710 -31.93 3.95 -32.91
CA LEU A 710 -30.94 4.82 -33.54
C LEU A 710 -30.55 4.24 -34.92
N GLU A 711 -31.43 3.45 -35.54
CA GLU A 711 -31.21 2.88 -36.87
C GLU A 711 -30.82 3.99 -37.85
N ARG A 712 -29.68 3.81 -38.54
CA ARG A 712 -29.12 4.76 -39.52
C ARG A 712 -28.93 6.18 -38.97
N ALA A 713 -28.83 6.34 -37.66
CA ALA A 713 -28.57 7.66 -37.07
C ALA A 713 -27.15 8.12 -37.45
N ASN A 714 -27.01 9.39 -37.83
CA ASN A 714 -25.69 10.00 -38.00
C ASN A 714 -25.17 10.52 -36.67
N LEU A 715 -24.24 9.79 -36.10
CA LEU A 715 -23.53 10.05 -34.85
C LEU A 715 -22.01 10.13 -35.10
N GLN A 716 -21.62 10.55 -36.31
CA GLN A 716 -20.22 10.66 -36.70
C GLN A 716 -19.48 11.60 -35.76
N SER A 717 -18.32 11.16 -35.27
CA SER A 717 -17.48 11.90 -34.31
C SER A 717 -18.21 12.33 -33.02
N ALA A 718 -19.35 11.71 -32.71
CA ALA A 718 -20.08 11.99 -31.48
C ALA A 718 -19.25 11.57 -30.27
N ASN A 719 -19.23 12.39 -29.22
CA ASN A 719 -18.70 11.98 -27.93
C ASN A 719 -19.80 11.24 -27.15
N LEU A 720 -19.73 9.91 -27.11
CA LEU A 720 -20.64 8.99 -26.44
C LEU A 720 -19.94 8.24 -25.29
N GLN A 721 -18.86 8.82 -24.72
CA GLN A 721 -18.13 8.22 -23.61
C GLN A 721 -19.07 7.90 -22.44
N GLY A 722 -19.04 6.67 -21.95
CA GLY A 722 -19.90 6.19 -20.85
C GLY A 722 -21.40 6.18 -21.18
N ALA A 723 -21.80 6.38 -22.44
CA ALA A 723 -23.20 6.34 -22.84
C ALA A 723 -23.81 4.97 -22.54
N ASN A 724 -25.06 4.98 -22.06
CA ASN A 724 -25.83 3.76 -21.88
C ASN A 724 -26.63 3.48 -23.14
N LEU A 725 -26.14 2.57 -23.98
CA LEU A 725 -26.71 2.10 -25.24
C LEU A 725 -27.12 0.62 -25.14
N GLN A 726 -27.34 0.12 -23.91
CA GLN A 726 -27.72 -1.26 -23.67
C GLN A 726 -28.96 -1.64 -24.50
N ARG A 727 -28.84 -2.68 -25.34
CA ARG A 727 -29.89 -3.14 -26.26
C ARG A 727 -30.44 -2.08 -27.23
N ALA A 728 -29.72 -0.98 -27.44
CA ALA A 728 -30.10 0.02 -28.44
C ALA A 728 -30.03 -0.58 -29.85
N ASP A 729 -30.88 -0.10 -30.75
CA ASP A 729 -30.83 -0.46 -32.17
C ASP A 729 -30.02 0.58 -32.92
N LEU A 730 -28.79 0.24 -33.29
CA LEU A 730 -27.82 1.07 -33.99
C LEU A 730 -27.55 0.50 -35.40
N GLN A 731 -28.47 -0.29 -35.94
CA GLN A 731 -28.29 -0.91 -37.25
C GLN A 731 -28.02 0.15 -38.33
N GLY A 732 -26.90 -0.01 -39.05
CA GLY A 732 -26.47 0.92 -40.09
C GLY A 732 -26.18 2.34 -39.62
N ALA A 733 -26.08 2.60 -38.31
CA ALA A 733 -25.75 3.91 -37.77
C ALA A 733 -24.34 4.34 -38.20
N ASP A 734 -24.16 5.64 -38.45
CA ASP A 734 -22.85 6.21 -38.73
C ASP A 734 -22.21 6.70 -37.42
N LEU A 735 -21.24 5.95 -36.93
CA LEU A 735 -20.46 6.18 -35.71
C LEU A 735 -18.97 6.37 -36.06
N GLN A 736 -18.64 6.77 -37.29
CA GLN A 736 -17.26 6.91 -37.72
C GLN A 736 -16.54 7.96 -36.84
N GLY A 737 -15.41 7.57 -36.24
CA GLY A 737 -14.63 8.41 -35.34
C GLY A 737 -15.34 8.77 -34.02
N ALA A 738 -16.48 8.14 -33.71
CA ALA A 738 -17.19 8.39 -32.46
C ALA A 738 -16.36 7.90 -31.25
N ASP A 739 -16.47 8.61 -30.13
CA ASP A 739 -15.84 8.23 -28.86
C ASP A 739 -16.85 7.48 -27.99
N LEU A 740 -16.77 6.16 -28.00
CA LEU A 740 -17.61 5.21 -27.26
C LEU A 740 -16.84 4.58 -26.09
N GLN A 741 -15.79 5.24 -25.61
CA GLN A 741 -14.99 4.75 -24.48
C GLN A 741 -15.90 4.43 -23.29
N ASP A 742 -15.71 3.26 -22.68
CA ASP A 742 -16.45 2.78 -21.51
C ASP A 742 -18.00 2.80 -21.70
N ALA A 743 -18.50 2.87 -22.94
CA ALA A 743 -19.92 2.85 -23.22
C ALA A 743 -20.52 1.46 -22.95
N ASN A 744 -21.74 1.44 -22.43
CA ASN A 744 -22.50 0.19 -22.23
C ASN A 744 -23.30 -0.11 -23.51
N LEU A 745 -22.83 -1.05 -24.31
CA LEU A 745 -23.44 -1.56 -25.55
C LEU A 745 -23.93 -3.01 -25.38
N LEU A 746 -24.18 -3.45 -24.14
CA LEU A 746 -24.59 -4.81 -23.81
C LEU A 746 -25.84 -5.21 -24.61
N GLY A 747 -25.69 -6.19 -25.50
CA GLY A 747 -26.75 -6.69 -26.38
C GLY A 747 -27.27 -5.68 -27.40
N ALA A 748 -26.53 -4.62 -27.72
CA ALA A 748 -26.92 -3.64 -28.75
C ALA A 748 -26.88 -4.26 -30.16
N ASN A 749 -27.74 -3.76 -31.06
CA ASN A 749 -27.74 -4.14 -32.45
C ASN A 749 -26.90 -3.14 -33.27
N LEU A 750 -25.68 -3.49 -33.61
CA LEU A 750 -24.72 -2.70 -34.40
C LEU A 750 -24.54 -3.29 -35.82
N GLN A 751 -25.51 -4.07 -36.30
CA GLN A 751 -25.44 -4.69 -37.60
C GLN A 751 -25.20 -3.65 -38.70
N ASP A 752 -24.24 -3.89 -39.58
CA ASP A 752 -23.84 -3.01 -40.68
C ASP A 752 -23.49 -1.56 -40.26
N ALA A 753 -23.22 -1.30 -38.98
CA ALA A 753 -22.87 0.04 -38.48
C ALA A 753 -21.48 0.48 -38.93
N TYR A 754 -21.30 1.78 -39.13
CA TYR A 754 -20.02 2.39 -39.53
C TYR A 754 -19.26 2.86 -38.29
N LEU A 755 -18.21 2.14 -37.89
CA LEU A 755 -17.43 2.36 -36.68
C LEU A 755 -15.94 2.59 -36.99
N GLN A 756 -15.60 3.01 -38.21
CA GLN A 756 -14.21 3.24 -38.60
C GLN A 756 -13.60 4.32 -37.72
N ASP A 757 -12.36 4.09 -37.27
CA ASP A 757 -11.63 5.00 -36.38
C ASP A 757 -12.35 5.30 -35.05
N ALA A 758 -13.41 4.57 -34.69
CA ALA A 758 -14.15 4.78 -33.44
C ALA A 758 -13.32 4.31 -32.23
N ASN A 759 -13.49 4.99 -31.09
CA ASN A 759 -12.86 4.62 -29.83
C ASN A 759 -13.83 3.83 -28.96
N LEU A 760 -13.66 2.51 -28.88
CA LEU A 760 -14.44 1.56 -28.07
C LEU A 760 -13.62 1.00 -26.90
N TYR A 761 -12.57 1.71 -26.48
CA TYR A 761 -11.74 1.31 -25.34
C TYR A 761 -12.60 0.97 -24.12
N GLY A 762 -12.44 -0.22 -23.56
CA GLY A 762 -13.17 -0.66 -22.37
C GLY A 762 -14.69 -0.77 -22.51
N ALA A 763 -15.26 -0.60 -23.71
CA ALA A 763 -16.70 -0.65 -23.93
C ALA A 763 -17.27 -2.05 -23.67
N ASP A 764 -18.50 -2.11 -23.13
CA ASP A 764 -19.21 -3.37 -22.89
C ASP A 764 -20.07 -3.74 -24.10
N LEU A 765 -19.57 -4.64 -24.95
CA LEU A 765 -20.21 -5.15 -26.17
C LEU A 765 -20.67 -6.61 -26.02
N GLN A 766 -20.79 -7.11 -24.79
CA GLN A 766 -21.21 -8.50 -24.56
C GLN A 766 -22.56 -8.77 -25.23
N TYR A 767 -22.68 -9.90 -25.92
CA TYR A 767 -23.89 -10.29 -26.67
C TYR A 767 -24.33 -9.31 -27.77
N ALA A 768 -23.54 -8.29 -28.12
CA ALA A 768 -23.90 -7.33 -29.16
C ALA A 768 -23.87 -7.98 -30.55
N ASN A 769 -24.72 -7.49 -31.45
CA ASN A 769 -24.74 -7.91 -32.85
C ASN A 769 -23.96 -6.92 -33.71
N LEU A 770 -22.71 -7.22 -34.05
CA LEU A 770 -21.85 -6.45 -34.96
C LEU A 770 -21.70 -7.11 -36.33
N GLN A 771 -22.66 -7.93 -36.75
CA GLN A 771 -22.61 -8.60 -38.05
C GLN A 771 -22.44 -7.57 -39.17
N GLY A 772 -21.44 -7.75 -40.04
CA GLY A 772 -21.16 -6.84 -41.16
C GLY A 772 -20.68 -5.43 -40.78
N ALA A 773 -20.45 -5.15 -39.49
CA ALA A 773 -20.05 -3.82 -39.05
C ALA A 773 -18.64 -3.43 -39.55
N TYR A 774 -18.44 -2.13 -39.80
CA TYR A 774 -17.20 -1.57 -40.33
C TYR A 774 -16.34 -0.98 -39.21
N LEU A 775 -15.34 -1.72 -38.73
CA LEU A 775 -14.51 -1.41 -37.55
C LEU A 775 -13.05 -1.12 -37.93
N GLN A 776 -12.77 -0.71 -39.17
CA GLN A 776 -11.39 -0.47 -39.60
C GLN A 776 -10.71 0.58 -38.72
N ARG A 777 -9.53 0.23 -38.18
CA ARG A 777 -8.74 1.07 -37.25
C ARG A 777 -9.49 1.50 -35.98
N ALA A 778 -10.59 0.84 -35.62
CA ALA A 778 -11.27 1.10 -34.37
C ALA A 778 -10.38 0.65 -33.18
N ASN A 779 -10.45 1.38 -32.07
CA ASN A 779 -9.79 1.02 -30.82
C ASN A 779 -10.77 0.22 -29.95
N LEU A 780 -10.60 -1.09 -29.87
CA LEU A 780 -11.33 -2.03 -29.02
C LEU A 780 -10.43 -2.58 -27.89
N GLU A 781 -9.33 -1.90 -27.55
CA GLU A 781 -8.43 -2.34 -26.48
C GLU A 781 -9.24 -2.51 -25.18
N ARG A 782 -9.09 -3.67 -24.53
CA ARG A 782 -9.83 -4.07 -23.30
C ARG A 782 -11.36 -4.07 -23.41
N ALA A 783 -11.92 -4.04 -24.62
CA ALA A 783 -13.37 -4.15 -24.80
C ALA A 783 -13.90 -5.53 -24.38
N TYR A 784 -15.13 -5.58 -23.88
CA TYR A 784 -15.82 -6.80 -23.49
C TYR A 784 -16.72 -7.28 -24.64
N LEU A 785 -16.29 -8.29 -25.39
CA LEU A 785 -16.96 -8.83 -26.59
C LEU A 785 -17.46 -10.27 -26.39
N GLN A 786 -17.62 -10.72 -25.14
CA GLN A 786 -18.00 -12.10 -24.86
C GLN A 786 -19.31 -12.44 -25.55
N ARG A 787 -19.29 -13.51 -26.35
CA ARG A 787 -20.45 -13.99 -27.13
C ARG A 787 -21.06 -12.94 -28.07
N ALA A 788 -20.32 -11.91 -28.45
CA ALA A 788 -20.74 -10.98 -29.49
C ALA A 788 -20.73 -11.64 -30.87
N ASN A 789 -21.62 -11.19 -31.76
CA ASN A 789 -21.67 -11.64 -33.15
C ASN A 789 -20.93 -10.64 -34.05
N LEU A 790 -19.72 -10.97 -34.48
CA LEU A 790 -18.90 -10.20 -35.44
C LEU A 790 -18.80 -10.89 -36.80
N GLN A 791 -19.77 -11.75 -37.16
CA GLN A 791 -19.75 -12.45 -38.44
C GLN A 791 -19.63 -11.45 -39.61
N GLY A 792 -18.63 -11.63 -40.46
CA GLY A 792 -18.37 -10.77 -41.61
C GLY A 792 -17.98 -9.32 -41.28
N ALA A 793 -17.72 -8.98 -40.01
CA ALA A 793 -17.29 -7.64 -39.62
C ALA A 793 -15.90 -7.30 -40.19
N ILE A 794 -15.68 -6.02 -40.49
CA ILE A 794 -14.43 -5.54 -41.10
C ILE A 794 -13.57 -4.84 -40.05
N LEU A 795 -12.69 -5.59 -39.39
CA LEU A 795 -11.78 -5.17 -38.32
C LEU A 795 -10.33 -4.92 -38.81
N GLN A 796 -10.13 -4.61 -40.09
CA GLN A 796 -8.79 -4.40 -40.64
C GLN A 796 -8.04 -3.32 -39.86
N ARG A 797 -6.84 -3.67 -39.34
CA ARG A 797 -5.99 -2.80 -38.49
C ARG A 797 -6.68 -2.27 -37.23
N ALA A 798 -7.76 -2.90 -36.76
CA ALA A 798 -8.35 -2.58 -35.47
C ALA A 798 -7.42 -3.00 -34.32
N ASP A 799 -7.51 -2.31 -33.19
CA ASP A 799 -6.79 -2.66 -31.98
C ASP A 799 -7.71 -3.39 -31.00
N LEU A 800 -7.49 -4.68 -30.81
CA LEU A 800 -8.21 -5.56 -29.88
C LEU A 800 -7.27 -6.08 -28.78
N GLN A 801 -6.17 -5.38 -28.49
CA GLN A 801 -5.26 -5.80 -27.42
C GLN A 801 -6.00 -5.95 -26.09
N ASP A 802 -5.71 -7.03 -25.37
CA ASP A 802 -6.33 -7.39 -24.09
C ASP A 802 -7.88 -7.47 -24.13
N ALA A 803 -8.51 -7.48 -25.30
CA ALA A 803 -9.95 -7.56 -25.44
C ALA A 803 -10.48 -8.96 -25.07
N ASN A 804 -11.70 -9.03 -24.56
CA ASN A 804 -12.33 -10.28 -24.16
C ASN A 804 -13.35 -10.76 -25.20
N LEU A 805 -12.92 -11.63 -26.11
CA LEU A 805 -13.74 -12.25 -27.17
C LEU A 805 -14.17 -13.69 -26.82
N LEU A 806 -14.26 -14.06 -25.53
CA LEU A 806 -14.65 -15.40 -25.11
C LEU A 806 -15.96 -15.85 -25.79
N GLY A 807 -15.88 -16.91 -26.60
CA GLY A 807 -17.03 -17.46 -27.32
C GLY A 807 -17.67 -16.52 -28.35
N ALA A 808 -16.97 -15.49 -28.82
CA ALA A 808 -17.47 -14.61 -29.88
C ALA A 808 -17.55 -15.33 -31.24
N ILE A 809 -18.46 -14.87 -32.11
CA ILE A 809 -18.64 -15.40 -33.47
C ILE A 809 -17.94 -14.45 -34.44
N LEU A 810 -16.84 -14.86 -35.04
CA LEU A 810 -16.03 -14.08 -35.99
C LEU A 810 -15.94 -14.75 -37.37
N GLN A 811 -16.91 -15.59 -37.73
CA GLN A 811 -16.91 -16.27 -39.02
C GLN A 811 -16.82 -15.25 -40.16
N TYR A 812 -15.92 -15.47 -41.11
CA TYR A 812 -15.69 -14.57 -42.26
C TYR A 812 -15.27 -13.13 -41.90
N ALA A 813 -14.93 -12.85 -40.64
CA ALA A 813 -14.50 -11.52 -40.23
C ALA A 813 -13.13 -11.17 -40.86
N ASN A 814 -12.96 -9.91 -41.24
CA ASN A 814 -11.70 -9.41 -41.77
C ASN A 814 -10.88 -8.75 -40.65
N LEU A 815 -9.92 -9.49 -40.11
CA LEU A 815 -8.98 -9.09 -39.06
C LEU A 815 -7.57 -8.85 -39.61
N GLN A 816 -7.44 -8.56 -40.91
CA GLN A 816 -6.14 -8.37 -41.54
C GLN A 816 -5.35 -7.26 -40.83
N SER A 817 -4.13 -7.60 -40.39
CA SER A 817 -3.23 -6.71 -39.64
C SER A 817 -3.84 -6.11 -38.36
N ALA A 818 -4.87 -6.73 -37.79
CA ALA A 818 -5.43 -6.33 -36.49
C ALA A 818 -4.46 -6.69 -35.35
N ASN A 819 -4.52 -5.93 -34.26
CA ASN A 819 -3.78 -6.22 -33.03
C ASN A 819 -4.67 -7.01 -32.06
N LEU A 820 -4.43 -8.30 -31.89
CA LEU A 820 -5.10 -9.17 -30.92
C LEU A 820 -4.13 -9.67 -29.83
N GLN A 821 -3.07 -8.90 -29.55
CA GLN A 821 -2.09 -9.27 -28.54
C GLN A 821 -2.76 -9.50 -27.19
N SER A 822 -2.49 -10.66 -26.58
CA SER A 822 -3.04 -11.08 -25.28
C SER A 822 -4.58 -11.10 -25.20
N ALA A 823 -5.28 -11.05 -26.33
CA ALA A 823 -6.74 -11.12 -26.37
C ALA A 823 -7.25 -12.50 -25.93
N ILE A 824 -8.42 -12.54 -25.29
CA ILE A 824 -9.09 -13.77 -24.86
C ILE A 824 -10.03 -14.23 -25.96
N LEU A 825 -9.66 -15.26 -26.70
CA LEU A 825 -10.41 -15.85 -27.83
C LEU A 825 -10.83 -17.30 -27.55
N GLN A 826 -10.82 -17.71 -26.28
CA GLN A 826 -11.16 -19.08 -25.90
C GLN A 826 -12.58 -19.43 -26.39
N SER A 827 -12.69 -20.58 -27.05
CA SER A 827 -13.93 -21.07 -27.69
C SER A 827 -14.56 -20.11 -28.71
N ALA A 828 -13.84 -19.11 -29.21
CA ALA A 828 -14.34 -18.23 -30.27
C ALA A 828 -14.41 -18.97 -31.63
N ASP A 829 -15.33 -18.54 -32.49
CA ASP A 829 -15.52 -19.12 -33.82
C ASP A 829 -14.97 -18.19 -34.91
N LEU A 830 -13.74 -18.43 -35.32
CA LEU A 830 -13.02 -17.73 -36.39
C LEU A 830 -13.00 -18.52 -37.70
N GLN A 831 -13.98 -19.38 -37.94
CA GLN A 831 -14.04 -20.15 -39.19
C GLN A 831 -14.01 -19.22 -40.42
N SER A 832 -13.10 -19.50 -41.35
CA SER A 832 -12.89 -18.71 -42.57
C SER A 832 -12.61 -17.21 -42.34
N ALA A 833 -12.12 -16.83 -41.16
CA ALA A 833 -11.70 -15.45 -40.89
C ALA A 833 -10.40 -15.10 -41.62
N TYR A 834 -10.24 -13.83 -41.99
CA TYR A 834 -9.04 -13.30 -42.63
C TYR A 834 -8.13 -12.62 -41.60
N LEU A 835 -7.03 -13.27 -41.24
CA LEU A 835 -6.11 -12.86 -40.16
C LEU A 835 -4.69 -12.58 -40.70
N GLN A 836 -4.55 -12.25 -41.98
CA GLN A 836 -3.23 -12.09 -42.59
C GLN A 836 -2.43 -10.96 -41.91
N GLY A 837 -1.24 -11.28 -41.42
CA GLY A 837 -0.38 -10.36 -40.68
C GLY A 837 -0.97 -9.84 -39.36
N ALA A 838 -2.02 -10.46 -38.83
CA ALA A 838 -2.57 -10.09 -37.52
C ALA A 838 -1.57 -10.41 -36.40
N ASN A 839 -1.54 -9.57 -35.36
CA ASN A 839 -0.72 -9.81 -34.17
C ASN A 839 -1.54 -10.56 -33.11
N LEU A 840 -1.31 -11.84 -32.93
CA LEU A 840 -1.94 -12.69 -31.91
C LEU A 840 -0.94 -13.11 -30.83
N GLN A 841 0.12 -12.34 -30.60
CA GLN A 841 1.14 -12.69 -29.62
C GLN A 841 0.53 -12.87 -28.22
N GLY A 842 0.76 -14.03 -27.62
CA GLY A 842 0.23 -14.35 -26.29
C GLY A 842 -1.30 -14.46 -26.20
N ALA A 843 -2.02 -14.50 -27.32
CA ALA A 843 -3.48 -14.62 -27.32
C ALA A 843 -3.94 -15.99 -26.79
N TYR A 844 -5.09 -16.00 -26.11
CA TYR A 844 -5.69 -17.22 -25.53
C TYR A 844 -6.76 -17.78 -26.48
N LEU A 845 -6.39 -18.74 -27.32
CA LEU A 845 -7.21 -19.35 -28.38
C LEU A 845 -7.65 -20.78 -28.05
N ARG A 846 -7.63 -21.18 -26.77
CA ARG A 846 -7.98 -22.55 -26.37
C ARG A 846 -9.37 -22.94 -26.89
N SER A 847 -9.46 -24.10 -27.53
CA SER A 847 -10.69 -24.63 -28.13
C SER A 847 -11.36 -23.72 -29.17
N ALA A 848 -10.66 -22.71 -29.71
CA ALA A 848 -11.20 -21.86 -30.76
C ALA A 848 -11.35 -22.63 -32.09
N SER A 849 -12.33 -22.25 -32.90
CA SER A 849 -12.49 -22.75 -34.27
C SER A 849 -11.79 -21.80 -35.24
N LEU A 850 -10.75 -22.27 -35.90
CA LEU A 850 -9.97 -21.56 -36.93
C LEU A 850 -10.00 -22.34 -38.25
N GLN A 851 -11.05 -23.15 -38.46
CA GLN A 851 -11.18 -23.97 -39.66
C GLN A 851 -11.17 -23.05 -40.89
N THR A 852 -10.33 -23.38 -41.88
CA THR A 852 -10.17 -22.63 -43.13
C THR A 852 -9.85 -21.14 -42.96
N ALA A 853 -9.37 -20.73 -41.79
CA ALA A 853 -8.94 -19.35 -41.54
C ALA A 853 -7.63 -19.03 -42.28
N ASP A 854 -7.49 -17.81 -42.76
CA ASP A 854 -6.29 -17.32 -43.42
C ASP A 854 -5.39 -16.61 -42.41
N LEU A 855 -4.37 -17.31 -41.92
CA LEU A 855 -3.39 -16.86 -40.92
C LEU A 855 -2.03 -16.54 -41.57
N GLN A 856 -1.99 -16.26 -42.88
CA GLN A 856 -0.74 -15.97 -43.58
C GLN A 856 0.05 -14.85 -42.88
N SER A 857 1.32 -15.14 -42.54
CA SER A 857 2.22 -14.22 -41.84
C SER A 857 1.71 -13.66 -40.50
N ALA A 858 0.68 -14.28 -39.89
CA ALA A 858 0.19 -13.90 -38.58
C ALA A 858 1.26 -14.15 -37.49
N ASP A 859 1.27 -13.31 -36.46
CA ASP A 859 2.16 -13.46 -35.31
C ASP A 859 1.45 -14.19 -34.18
N LEU A 860 1.66 -15.50 -34.06
CA LEU A 860 1.09 -16.37 -33.03
C LEU A 860 2.13 -16.73 -31.96
N GLN A 861 3.20 -15.95 -31.83
CA GLN A 861 4.25 -16.24 -30.85
C GLN A 861 3.66 -16.30 -29.44
N SER A 862 4.01 -17.33 -28.67
CA SER A 862 3.50 -17.54 -27.30
C SER A 862 1.98 -17.68 -27.18
N ALA A 863 1.22 -17.82 -28.27
CA ALA A 863 -0.23 -17.98 -28.22
C ALA A 863 -0.64 -19.37 -27.68
N ASP A 864 -1.75 -19.42 -26.94
CA ASP A 864 -2.32 -20.67 -26.44
C ASP A 864 -3.43 -21.19 -27.37
N LEU A 865 -3.09 -22.14 -28.24
CA LEU A 865 -3.96 -22.79 -29.22
C LEU A 865 -4.37 -24.21 -28.78
N GLN A 866 -4.32 -24.50 -27.47
CA GLN A 866 -4.65 -25.83 -26.97
C GLN A 866 -6.05 -26.26 -27.44
N ASP A 867 -6.17 -27.47 -27.97
CA ASP A 867 -7.41 -28.06 -28.48
C ASP A 867 -8.12 -27.24 -29.60
N ALA A 868 -7.46 -26.24 -30.19
CA ALA A 868 -8.03 -25.43 -31.27
C ALA A 868 -8.23 -26.25 -32.57
N ASN A 869 -9.23 -25.88 -33.36
CA ASN A 869 -9.51 -26.50 -34.65
C ASN A 869 -8.93 -25.65 -35.81
N LEU A 870 -7.76 -26.02 -36.31
CA LEU A 870 -7.06 -25.35 -37.43
C LEU A 870 -7.19 -26.15 -38.75
N GLN A 871 -8.23 -26.99 -38.89
CA GLN A 871 -8.39 -27.80 -40.10
C GLN A 871 -8.48 -26.92 -41.35
N GLY A 872 -7.63 -27.17 -42.35
CA GLY A 872 -7.59 -26.41 -43.59
C GLY A 872 -7.14 -24.95 -43.45
N ALA A 873 -6.63 -24.54 -42.29
CA ALA A 873 -6.14 -23.17 -42.09
C ALA A 873 -4.86 -22.91 -42.89
N ASP A 874 -4.71 -21.71 -43.43
CA ASP A 874 -3.51 -21.27 -44.13
C ASP A 874 -2.56 -20.58 -43.14
N LEU A 875 -1.48 -21.24 -42.74
CA LEU A 875 -0.48 -20.74 -41.78
C LEU A 875 0.82 -20.33 -42.49
N GLN A 876 0.81 -20.06 -43.81
CA GLN A 876 2.04 -19.77 -44.54
C GLN A 876 2.79 -18.57 -43.95
N GLY A 877 4.06 -18.76 -43.60
CA GLY A 877 4.89 -17.71 -42.99
C GLY A 877 4.50 -17.28 -41.57
N ALA A 878 3.49 -17.90 -40.94
CA ALA A 878 3.05 -17.56 -39.60
C ALA A 878 4.15 -17.81 -38.56
N LYS A 879 4.23 -16.95 -37.53
CA LYS A 879 5.19 -17.11 -36.43
C LYS A 879 4.55 -17.90 -35.29
N LEU A 880 5.04 -19.10 -35.01
CA LEU A 880 4.44 -20.02 -34.03
C LEU A 880 5.41 -20.37 -32.91
N GLN A 881 6.53 -19.65 -32.77
CA GLN A 881 7.51 -19.95 -31.73
C GLN A 881 6.88 -19.84 -30.34
N ASP A 882 7.12 -20.81 -29.46
CA ASP A 882 6.50 -20.88 -28.12
C ASP A 882 4.95 -20.92 -28.12
N ALA A 883 4.32 -21.12 -29.28
CA ALA A 883 2.87 -21.35 -29.32
C ALA A 883 2.53 -22.74 -28.76
N ASN A 884 1.45 -22.82 -27.99
CA ASN A 884 0.96 -24.08 -27.42
C ASN A 884 -0.17 -24.67 -28.28
N LEU A 885 0.12 -25.67 -29.11
CA LEU A 885 -0.86 -26.35 -29.97
C LEU A 885 -1.23 -27.75 -29.45
N LEU A 886 -1.07 -27.99 -28.14
CA LEU A 886 -1.40 -29.28 -27.51
C LEU A 886 -2.83 -29.71 -27.88
N GLY A 887 -3.00 -30.89 -28.49
CA GLY A 887 -4.34 -31.41 -28.81
C GLY A 887 -5.05 -30.77 -30.00
N ALA A 888 -4.45 -29.77 -30.66
CA ALA A 888 -5.06 -29.07 -31.78
C ALA A 888 -5.28 -29.98 -33.00
N LYS A 889 -6.22 -29.59 -33.87
CA LYS A 889 -6.53 -30.29 -35.13
C LYS A 889 -5.91 -29.54 -36.30
N LEU A 890 -5.01 -30.17 -37.05
CA LEU A 890 -4.26 -29.53 -38.17
C LEU A 890 -4.42 -30.27 -39.51
N GLN A 891 -5.48 -31.07 -39.64
CA GLN A 891 -5.76 -31.77 -40.89
C GLN A 891 -5.86 -30.76 -42.04
N ASP A 892 -5.13 -31.01 -43.13
CA ASP A 892 -5.10 -30.17 -44.35
C ASP A 892 -4.63 -28.71 -44.14
N ALA A 893 -4.08 -28.35 -42.97
CA ALA A 893 -3.49 -27.03 -42.75
C ALA A 893 -2.20 -26.85 -43.58
N ASP A 894 -2.01 -25.65 -44.15
CA ASP A 894 -0.81 -25.28 -44.91
C ASP A 894 0.21 -24.62 -43.98
N LEU A 895 1.32 -25.31 -43.71
CA LEU A 895 2.39 -24.87 -42.81
C LEU A 895 3.63 -24.32 -43.55
N LYS A 896 3.55 -24.08 -44.87
CA LYS A 896 4.73 -23.71 -45.65
C LYS A 896 5.38 -22.41 -45.15
N GLY A 897 6.64 -22.50 -44.73
CA GLY A 897 7.40 -21.38 -44.15
C GLY A 897 6.91 -20.89 -42.78
N ALA A 898 5.96 -21.59 -42.15
CA ALA A 898 5.54 -21.30 -40.78
C ALA A 898 6.73 -21.53 -39.83
N LYS A 899 6.96 -20.65 -38.86
CA LYS A 899 8.13 -20.73 -37.98
C LYS A 899 7.80 -21.51 -36.71
N LEU A 900 8.05 -22.81 -36.74
CA LEU A 900 7.88 -23.73 -35.63
C LEU A 900 9.22 -23.84 -34.91
N GLY A 901 9.42 -23.10 -33.82
CA GLY A 901 10.74 -22.99 -33.21
C GLY A 901 10.70 -22.64 -31.74
N CYS A 902 11.89 -22.43 -31.18
CA CYS A 902 12.01 -21.98 -29.80
C CYS A 902 12.31 -20.49 -29.72
N VAL A 903 11.84 -19.87 -28.63
CA VAL A 903 12.26 -18.54 -28.22
C VAL A 903 12.84 -18.60 -26.82
N LYS A 904 13.83 -17.74 -26.60
CA LYS A 904 14.46 -17.56 -25.31
C LYS A 904 13.63 -16.52 -24.55
N ARG A 905 12.86 -16.95 -23.55
CA ARG A 905 12.11 -16.02 -22.69
C ARG A 905 13.04 -15.32 -21.70
N TYR A 906 13.99 -16.07 -21.13
CA TYR A 906 14.97 -15.60 -20.14
C TYR A 906 16.35 -16.25 -20.34
N GLU A 907 17.37 -15.85 -19.57
CA GLU A 907 18.75 -16.31 -19.78
C GLU A 907 18.93 -17.85 -19.85
N ASN A 908 18.06 -18.63 -19.20
CA ASN A 908 18.13 -20.10 -19.15
C ASN A 908 16.83 -20.84 -19.53
N GLU A 909 15.79 -20.15 -20.02
CA GLU A 909 14.52 -20.79 -20.40
C GLU A 909 14.30 -20.68 -21.92
N ILE A 910 14.38 -21.84 -22.58
CA ILE A 910 14.04 -22.02 -23.98
C ILE A 910 12.69 -22.73 -24.03
N VAL A 911 11.69 -22.02 -24.51
CA VAL A 911 10.35 -22.57 -24.74
C VAL A 911 10.13 -22.71 -26.24
N CYS A 912 9.55 -23.83 -26.63
CA CYS A 912 9.41 -24.24 -28.02
C CYS A 912 7.94 -24.45 -28.35
N THR A 913 7.60 -24.33 -29.63
CA THR A 913 6.25 -24.68 -30.12
C THR A 913 5.86 -26.08 -29.66
N ASN A 914 4.70 -26.22 -29.01
CA ASN A 914 4.22 -27.49 -28.48
C ASN A 914 3.18 -28.12 -29.42
N LEU A 915 3.54 -29.21 -30.10
CA LEU A 915 2.72 -29.98 -31.03
C LEU A 915 2.41 -31.39 -30.49
N ARG A 916 2.41 -31.58 -29.16
CA ARG A 916 2.00 -32.85 -28.54
C ARG A 916 0.50 -33.11 -28.70
N ASN A 917 0.12 -34.37 -28.68
CA ASN A 917 -1.24 -34.87 -28.88
C ASN A 917 -1.96 -34.30 -30.11
N ILE A 918 -1.22 -33.88 -31.13
CA ILE A 918 -1.80 -33.23 -32.31
C ILE A 918 -2.62 -34.24 -33.12
N LYS A 919 -3.78 -33.80 -33.62
CA LYS A 919 -4.71 -34.66 -34.35
C LYS A 919 -4.58 -34.45 -35.85
N ASN A 920 -4.43 -35.57 -36.58
CA ASN A 920 -4.46 -35.65 -38.04
C ASN A 920 -3.41 -34.77 -38.77
N LEU A 921 -2.24 -34.57 -38.16
CA LEU A 921 -1.08 -33.90 -38.79
C LEU A 921 -0.18 -34.93 -39.48
N THR A 922 0.30 -34.67 -40.70
CA THR A 922 1.23 -35.56 -41.42
C THR A 922 2.69 -35.07 -41.32
N PRO A 923 3.69 -35.99 -41.42
CA PRO A 923 5.10 -35.60 -41.50
C PRO A 923 5.42 -34.64 -42.66
N GLU A 924 4.77 -34.82 -43.80
CA GLU A 924 4.96 -34.01 -45.00
C GLU A 924 4.47 -32.57 -44.83
N GLN A 925 3.39 -32.35 -44.06
CA GLN A 925 2.91 -31.01 -43.71
C GLN A 925 3.94 -30.29 -42.82
N VAL A 926 4.42 -30.95 -41.77
CA VAL A 926 5.35 -30.36 -40.79
C VAL A 926 6.67 -29.97 -41.42
N LYS A 927 7.21 -30.79 -42.33
CA LYS A 927 8.50 -30.55 -42.99
C LYS A 927 8.50 -29.35 -43.94
N GLN A 928 7.34 -28.77 -44.25
CA GLN A 928 7.24 -27.53 -45.03
C GLN A 928 7.43 -26.27 -44.17
N ALA A 929 7.36 -26.40 -42.84
CA ALA A 929 7.62 -25.31 -41.89
C ALA A 929 9.12 -25.07 -41.69
N ASP A 930 9.47 -23.89 -41.22
CA ASP A 930 10.83 -23.53 -40.81
C ASP A 930 11.09 -23.95 -39.35
N ASN A 931 12.31 -24.44 -39.07
CA ASN A 931 12.80 -24.85 -37.74
C ASN A 931 12.00 -25.98 -37.05
N TRP A 932 11.14 -26.68 -37.79
CA TRP A 932 10.24 -27.71 -37.26
C TRP A 932 10.94 -28.75 -36.36
N GLU A 933 12.22 -29.05 -36.58
CA GLU A 933 13.00 -29.99 -35.76
C GLU A 933 13.11 -29.57 -34.28
N GLN A 934 12.93 -28.28 -33.98
CA GLN A 934 13.01 -27.69 -32.64
C GLN A 934 11.69 -27.78 -31.86
N ALA A 935 10.57 -28.02 -32.55
CA ALA A 935 9.27 -28.11 -31.89
C ALA A 935 9.15 -29.39 -31.05
N THR A 936 8.22 -29.36 -30.09
CA THR A 936 7.97 -30.49 -29.19
C THR A 936 6.86 -31.37 -29.76
N TYR A 937 7.12 -32.68 -29.89
CA TYR A 937 6.19 -33.66 -30.46
C TYR A 937 5.97 -34.83 -29.50
N ASP A 938 4.95 -35.66 -29.77
CA ASP A 938 4.82 -36.96 -29.12
C ASP A 938 5.92 -37.93 -29.58
N PRO A 939 6.37 -38.87 -28.72
CA PRO A 939 7.43 -39.82 -29.06
C PRO A 939 7.18 -40.62 -30.36
N GLU A 940 5.94 -41.06 -30.59
CA GLU A 940 5.59 -41.83 -31.78
C GLU A 940 5.64 -40.99 -33.07
N PHE A 941 5.16 -39.74 -33.01
CA PHE A 941 5.17 -38.85 -34.16
C PHE A 941 6.59 -38.38 -34.48
N ARG A 942 7.40 -38.13 -33.44
CA ARG A 942 8.82 -37.81 -33.56
C ARG A 942 9.60 -38.91 -34.29
N LYS A 943 9.27 -40.18 -34.06
CA LYS A 943 9.81 -41.32 -34.81
C LYS A 943 9.41 -41.28 -36.30
N LYS A 944 8.16 -40.94 -36.63
CA LYS A 944 7.71 -40.77 -38.02
C LYS A 944 8.44 -39.62 -38.75
N LEU A 945 8.85 -38.59 -38.01
CA LEU A 945 9.65 -37.48 -38.54
C LEU A 945 11.14 -37.84 -38.76
N GLY A 946 11.63 -38.95 -38.21
CA GLY A 946 13.03 -39.36 -38.28
C GLY A 946 13.93 -38.67 -37.23
N LEU A 947 13.35 -38.13 -36.15
CA LEU A 947 14.07 -37.43 -35.09
C LEU A 947 14.44 -38.40 -33.94
N PRO A 948 15.57 -38.20 -33.24
CA PRO A 948 16.01 -39.05 -32.12
C PRO A 948 15.12 -38.88 -30.88
N ASN A 949 14.87 -39.94 -30.11
CA ASN A 949 13.94 -39.95 -28.96
C ASN A 949 14.30 -38.99 -27.80
N SER A 950 15.52 -38.46 -27.74
CA SER A 950 15.96 -37.55 -26.68
C SER A 950 15.91 -36.08 -27.13
N LYS A 951 14.92 -35.33 -26.64
CA LYS A 951 15.02 -33.91 -26.26
C LYS A 951 13.72 -33.45 -25.60
#